data_AF-A0A5C5UT17-F1
#
_entry.id   AF-A0A5C5UT17-F1
#
_cell.length_a   1.000
_cell.length_b   1.000
_cell.length_c   1.000
_cell.angle_alpha   90.00
_cell.angle_beta   90.00
_cell.angle_gamma   90.00
#
_symmetry.space_group_name_H-M   'P 1'
#
loop_
_entity.id
_entity.type
_entity.pdbx_description
1 polymer ?
#
loop_
_entity_poly.entity_id
_entity_poly.type
_entity_poly.pdbx_seq_one_letter_code
_entity_poly.pdbx_strand_id
1 'polypeptide(L)'
;MTNPTASDPATQLNHSSAGHAAHAGAQVVCAKCEHANSAQTRFCGECGARLWEPCAACGEPTVVDRRFCGGCGESLDEALQRLIDAVQAALADSEGLAQEGRYVEAAALLEPIRLVEHTALTPLSKEIDRQRSELDDRRKAAVESLSSQLDSAKQLLAAGELRKAFAAVDQTPVALRNNELRDLHQTLKGRIGQADQLRVQIKRGLKEKQFEGLAAAAQRLLELEPADPQVVQLAEKLRSKQSQINASTSVALLQKACAALRSCDYGTAHQAIARMPGGELNDEQQKGLRGAKERVWLATHLARTRYLDAVCLKAAERFAKLQPQDEKAASLVESLAKQRRDSMAAAPGQPIVWRKKAPPESRLGAPLLLAPTPKLLAAPAAAKGIPAGQLLTAYGLALQSIGEADHCLNLTPKKKSWLASRPRRAKPAPGGGWGIDIGASSLKAIHLTRDADGELSVESIVCLPYERGGDVRSKPELPLGTPEYVGEAIGKFLEDRDLSTAAVTIGAPGPWTLSRCFQLPFIDEAKFDEAVRYEARMRIPLEPEKVVFDRIITPLPEETDLDARAVTLVACASNHVTTLQERLERVKCKSLQITSNCVALLNVARALQAESAAADAVALIDVGAKTTNVAVAHAGGCWVRGLYHGADLFDHALVKQRQIGWDAAERLRREPWRDAWMHEVDECLAPTADELAAALQRNLAQFHNESVATIEQHLLCGGGAQQIGLLRRLTTAD
;
A
#
# COMPACT_ATOMS: atom_id res chain seq x y z
N MET A 1 41.05 9.09 17.48
CA MET A 1 40.92 10.48 17.97
C MET A 1 40.42 10.37 19.40
N THR A 2 41.16 10.60 20.48
CA THR A 2 42.26 11.52 20.77
C THR A 2 43.11 10.90 21.90
N ASN A 3 44.42 11.17 21.90
CA ASN A 3 45.32 10.92 23.03
C ASN A 3 45.17 12.08 24.03
N PRO A 4 45.25 11.83 25.34
CA PRO A 4 46.45 12.23 26.11
C PRO A 4 46.76 11.20 27.22
N THR A 5 47.91 11.10 27.87
CA THR A 5 49.20 11.79 27.92
C THR A 5 50.12 10.84 28.68
N ALA A 6 51.40 10.80 28.29
CA ALA A 6 52.44 10.20 29.11
C ALA A 6 52.57 10.98 30.43
N SER A 7 52.61 10.28 31.55
CA SER A 7 53.11 10.79 32.82
C SER A 7 53.98 9.72 33.45
N ASP A 8 55.27 9.97 33.35
CA ASP A 8 56.41 9.39 34.04
C ASP A 8 56.14 9.19 35.55
N PRO A 9 56.44 8.04 36.17
CA PRO A 9 56.55 7.95 37.61
C PRO A 9 58.03 7.97 37.99
N ALA A 10 58.64 9.15 37.91
CA ALA A 10 59.74 9.49 38.81
C ALA A 10 59.14 9.80 40.19
N THR A 11 58.61 8.77 40.87
CA THR A 11 58.22 8.90 42.28
C THR A 11 59.31 8.28 43.12
N GLN A 12 60.31 9.10 43.39
CA GLN A 12 61.21 8.94 44.53
C GLN A 12 60.37 8.71 45.79
N LEU A 13 60.19 7.46 46.19
CA LEU A 13 59.89 7.16 47.57
C LEU A 13 61.21 7.28 48.34
N ASN A 14 61.40 8.50 48.84
CA ASN A 14 62.26 8.83 49.95
C ASN A 14 62.40 7.62 50.89
N HIS A 15 63.61 7.06 50.93
CA HIS A 15 64.05 6.31 52.10
C HIS A 15 64.04 7.28 53.28
N SER A 16 62.90 7.35 53.97
CA SER A 16 62.85 7.92 55.30
C SER A 16 63.70 7.03 56.19
N SER A 17 64.90 7.55 56.44
CA SER A 17 65.83 7.12 57.47
C SER A 17 65.16 7.29 58.83
N ALA A 18 64.36 6.31 59.26
CA ALA A 18 63.81 6.29 60.60
C ALA A 18 63.47 4.86 61.00
N GLY A 19 64.45 4.20 61.63
CA GLY A 19 64.33 2.81 62.09
C GLY A 19 65.68 2.14 62.41
N HIS A 20 66.81 2.82 62.21
CA HIS A 20 68.12 2.37 62.71
C HIS A 20 68.39 2.97 64.10
N ALA A 21 67.62 2.53 65.09
CA ALA A 21 67.93 2.69 66.51
C ALA A 21 67.25 1.53 67.24
N ALA A 22 67.91 0.58 67.90
CA ALA A 22 69.23 0.61 68.51
C ALA A 22 69.81 -0.81 68.52
N HIS A 23 70.97 -1.01 67.87
CA HIS A 23 71.93 -2.05 68.21
C HIS A 23 73.30 -1.67 67.60
N ALA A 24 73.94 -0.64 68.14
CA ALA A 24 75.36 -0.41 67.89
C ALA A 24 76.15 -1.56 68.55
N GLY A 25 76.31 -2.67 67.83
CA GLY A 25 76.95 -3.90 68.29
C GLY A 25 76.27 -5.21 67.85
N ALA A 26 75.07 -5.18 67.25
CA ALA A 26 74.45 -6.42 66.77
C ALA A 26 75.07 -6.87 65.44
N GLN A 27 75.49 -8.14 65.42
CA GLN A 27 75.87 -8.86 64.22
C GLN A 27 74.65 -9.60 63.67
N VAL A 28 74.48 -9.59 62.34
CA VAL A 28 73.50 -10.41 61.62
C VAL A 28 74.25 -11.60 61.05
N VAL A 29 73.79 -12.80 61.37
CA VAL A 29 74.43 -14.03 60.89
C VAL A 29 73.86 -14.38 59.53
N CYS A 30 74.74 -14.61 58.55
CA CYS A 30 74.30 -15.04 57.23
C CYS A 30 73.71 -16.46 57.30
N ALA A 31 72.44 -16.62 56.96
CA ALA A 31 71.78 -17.93 56.91
C ALA A 31 72.39 -18.92 55.87
N LYS A 32 73.26 -18.45 54.96
CA LYS A 32 73.90 -19.28 53.92
C LYS A 32 75.32 -19.75 54.27
N CYS A 33 76.13 -18.90 54.89
CA CYS A 33 77.56 -19.17 55.13
C CYS A 33 78.00 -18.90 56.58
N GLU A 34 77.06 -18.55 57.44
CA GLU A 34 77.26 -18.28 58.88
C GLU A 34 78.20 -17.10 59.18
N HIS A 35 78.71 -16.40 58.17
CA HIS A 35 79.50 -15.19 58.37
C HIS A 35 78.72 -14.14 59.17
N ALA A 36 79.37 -13.57 60.18
CA ALA A 36 78.82 -12.48 60.98
C ALA A 36 78.98 -11.15 60.24
N ASN A 37 77.88 -10.49 59.92
CA ASN A 37 77.86 -9.22 59.20
C ASN A 37 77.36 -8.10 60.10
N SER A 38 77.65 -6.85 59.76
CA SER A 38 77.10 -5.71 60.51
C SER A 38 75.58 -5.59 60.31
N ALA A 39 74.84 -5.12 61.32
CA ALA A 39 73.40 -4.90 61.17
C ALA A 39 72.99 -3.85 60.10
N GLN A 40 73.94 -3.15 59.46
CA GLN A 40 73.66 -2.19 58.38
C GLN A 40 73.89 -2.79 56.97
N THR A 41 74.52 -3.96 56.87
CA THR A 41 74.77 -4.60 55.57
C THR A 41 73.53 -5.31 55.05
N ARG A 42 73.17 -5.05 53.79
CA ARG A 42 72.02 -5.68 53.11
C ARG A 42 72.35 -7.05 52.51
N PHE A 43 73.62 -7.28 52.21
CA PHE A 43 74.15 -8.52 51.65
C PHE A 43 75.34 -8.98 52.50
N CYS A 44 75.58 -10.29 52.54
CA CYS A 44 76.71 -10.87 53.22
C CYS A 44 78.02 -10.47 52.51
N GLY A 45 78.99 -9.97 53.28
CA GLY A 45 80.30 -9.57 52.77
C GLY A 45 81.17 -10.73 52.25
N GLU A 46 80.81 -11.98 52.57
CA GLU A 46 81.55 -13.17 52.15
C GLU A 46 80.88 -13.89 50.97
N CYS A 47 79.61 -14.29 51.11
CA CYS A 47 78.93 -15.11 50.10
C CYS A 47 77.92 -14.35 49.22
N GLY A 48 77.69 -13.06 49.49
CA GLY A 48 76.76 -12.22 48.74
C GLY A 48 75.27 -12.48 48.96
N ALA A 49 74.88 -13.38 49.89
CA ALA A 49 73.48 -13.66 50.18
C ALA A 49 72.77 -12.44 50.79
N ARG A 50 71.48 -12.25 50.48
CA ARG A 50 70.65 -11.24 51.14
C ARG A 50 70.56 -11.55 52.63
N LEU A 51 70.74 -10.51 53.44
CA LEU A 51 70.61 -10.59 54.90
C LEU A 51 69.25 -10.09 55.40
N TRP A 52 68.48 -9.46 54.49
CA TRP A 52 67.19 -8.86 54.78
C TRP A 52 66.19 -9.27 53.70
N GLU A 53 65.03 -9.72 54.14
CA GLU A 53 63.90 -10.10 53.29
C GLU A 53 62.61 -9.47 53.86
N PRO A 54 61.67 -9.04 53.01
CA PRO A 54 60.39 -8.51 53.49
C PRO A 54 59.53 -9.63 54.08
N CYS A 55 58.82 -9.34 55.19
CA CYS A 55 57.84 -10.28 55.74
C CYS A 55 56.73 -10.55 54.72
N ALA A 56 56.42 -11.83 54.46
CA ALA A 56 55.36 -12.23 53.53
C ALA A 56 53.94 -11.78 53.93
N ALA A 57 53.71 -11.48 55.21
CA ALA A 57 52.41 -11.03 55.72
C ALA A 57 52.21 -9.51 55.67
N CYS A 58 53.22 -8.72 56.05
CA CYS A 58 53.09 -7.26 56.19
C CYS A 58 54.10 -6.42 55.38
N GLY A 59 55.08 -7.05 54.74
CA GLY A 59 56.13 -6.38 53.96
C GLY A 59 57.28 -5.78 54.77
N GLU A 60 57.24 -5.86 56.11
CA GLU A 60 58.28 -5.30 56.97
C GLU A 60 59.66 -5.92 56.68
N PRO A 61 60.72 -5.13 56.39
CA PRO A 61 62.07 -5.65 56.17
C PRO A 61 62.60 -6.37 57.42
N THR A 62 62.83 -7.66 57.31
CA THR A 62 63.24 -8.50 58.44
C THR A 62 64.58 -9.18 58.12
N VAL A 63 65.46 -9.28 59.12
CA VAL A 63 66.70 -10.05 59.01
C VAL A 63 66.39 -11.54 58.87
N VAL A 64 67.14 -12.23 58.02
CA VAL A 64 66.90 -13.64 57.67
C VAL A 64 67.16 -14.64 58.82
N ASP A 65 67.75 -14.20 59.93
CA ASP A 65 68.02 -15.00 61.13
C ASP A 65 66.91 -14.93 62.21
N ARG A 66 65.89 -14.09 62.00
CA ARG A 66 64.75 -13.97 62.93
C ARG A 66 63.66 -15.00 62.62
N ARG A 67 62.95 -15.42 63.66
CA ARG A 67 61.80 -16.34 63.57
C ARG A 67 60.45 -15.63 63.47
N PHE A 68 60.34 -14.44 64.06
CA PHE A 68 59.10 -13.64 64.11
C PHE A 68 59.33 -12.24 63.53
N CYS A 69 58.32 -11.72 62.85
CA CYS A 69 58.33 -10.37 62.29
C CYS A 69 58.26 -9.31 63.40
N GLY A 70 59.13 -8.30 63.34
CA GLY A 70 59.13 -7.19 64.29
C GLY A 70 57.97 -6.19 64.11
N GLY A 71 57.33 -6.17 62.94
CA GLY A 71 56.22 -5.27 62.63
C GLY A 71 54.83 -5.85 62.96
N CYS A 72 54.56 -7.08 62.51
CA CYS A 72 53.24 -7.72 62.68
C CYS A 72 53.20 -8.88 63.69
N GLY A 73 54.34 -9.32 64.23
CA GLY A 73 54.42 -10.39 65.23
C GLY A 73 54.26 -11.82 64.70
N GLU A 74 54.01 -11.99 63.40
CA GLU A 74 53.77 -13.28 62.76
C GLU A 74 55.05 -14.13 62.60
N SER A 75 54.92 -15.45 62.58
CA SER A 75 56.01 -16.38 62.23
C SER A 75 56.39 -16.19 60.76
N LEU A 76 57.67 -15.91 60.48
CA LEU A 76 58.14 -15.60 59.12
C LEU A 76 58.01 -16.80 58.19
N ASP A 77 58.33 -18.01 58.68
CA ASP A 77 58.22 -19.25 57.92
C ASP A 77 56.76 -19.61 57.64
N GLU A 78 55.87 -19.48 58.64
CA GLU A 78 54.44 -19.81 58.48
C GLU A 78 53.72 -18.78 57.60
N ALA A 79 54.09 -17.50 57.67
CA ALA A 79 53.58 -16.47 56.78
C ALA A 79 54.00 -16.73 55.32
N LEU A 80 55.27 -17.08 55.12
CA LEU A 80 55.81 -17.39 53.79
C LEU A 80 55.13 -18.65 53.22
N GLN A 81 55.02 -19.72 54.01
CA GLN A 81 54.40 -20.97 53.57
C GLN A 81 52.92 -20.78 53.24
N ARG A 82 52.15 -20.07 54.08
CA ARG A 82 50.74 -19.77 53.78
C ARG A 82 50.56 -19.00 52.48
N LEU A 83 51.43 -18.03 52.21
CA LEU A 83 51.38 -17.28 50.95
C LEU A 83 51.72 -18.17 49.76
N ILE A 84 52.73 -19.05 49.89
CA ILE A 84 53.07 -20.05 48.86
C ILE A 84 51.86 -20.94 48.57
N ASP A 85 51.25 -21.53 49.59
CA ASP A 85 50.12 -22.45 49.44
C ASP A 85 48.92 -21.75 48.79
N ALA A 86 48.61 -20.52 49.21
CA ALA A 86 47.51 -19.73 48.64
C ALA A 86 47.73 -19.39 47.16
N VAL A 87 48.97 -19.03 46.78
CA VAL A 87 49.31 -18.76 45.38
C VAL A 87 49.26 -20.03 44.55
N GLN A 88 49.77 -21.15 45.06
CA GLN A 88 49.71 -22.44 44.36
C GLN A 88 48.28 -22.90 44.13
N ALA A 89 47.40 -22.73 45.12
CA ALA A 89 45.97 -22.99 44.97
C ALA A 89 45.35 -22.12 43.87
N ALA A 90 45.63 -20.81 43.87
CA ALA A 90 45.11 -19.89 42.85
C ALA A 90 45.60 -20.22 41.42
N LEU A 91 46.86 -20.63 41.27
CA LEU A 91 47.42 -21.10 39.99
C LEU A 91 46.71 -22.37 39.48
N ALA A 92 46.41 -23.31 40.39
CA ALA A 92 45.68 -24.54 40.07
C ALA A 92 44.23 -24.26 39.68
N ASP A 93 43.51 -23.43 40.45
CA ASP A 93 42.13 -23.05 40.16
C ASP A 93 42.02 -22.27 38.84
N SER A 94 42.98 -21.37 38.58
CA SER A 94 43.11 -20.66 37.30
C SER A 94 43.27 -21.63 36.12
N GLU A 95 44.12 -22.67 36.25
CA GLU A 95 44.27 -23.67 35.18
C GLU A 95 42.97 -24.47 34.97
N GLY A 96 42.25 -24.81 36.05
CA GLY A 96 40.94 -25.47 35.96
C GLY A 96 39.93 -24.65 35.15
N LEU A 97 39.79 -23.36 35.46
CA LEU A 97 38.92 -22.44 34.69
C LEU A 97 39.38 -22.29 33.22
N ALA A 98 40.69 -22.27 32.97
CA ALA A 98 41.24 -22.18 31.63
C ALA A 98 40.91 -23.41 30.78
N GLN A 99 40.91 -24.61 31.39
CA GLN A 99 40.51 -25.86 30.72
C GLN A 99 39.02 -25.87 30.35
N GLU A 100 38.18 -25.15 31.11
CA GLU A 100 36.77 -24.91 30.77
C GLU A 100 36.56 -23.83 29.71
N GLY A 101 37.62 -23.14 29.27
CA GLY A 101 37.57 -22.02 28.34
C GLY A 101 37.18 -20.68 28.98
N ARG A 102 37.15 -20.59 30.31
CA ARG A 102 36.77 -19.39 31.08
C ARG A 102 37.99 -18.50 31.35
N TYR A 103 38.68 -18.09 30.27
CA TYR A 103 39.97 -17.39 30.37
C TYR A 103 39.92 -16.07 31.13
N VAL A 104 38.82 -15.32 31.05
CA VAL A 104 38.66 -14.05 31.78
C VAL A 104 38.59 -14.30 33.30
N GLU A 105 37.87 -15.34 33.70
CA GLU A 105 37.72 -15.71 35.11
C GLU A 105 39.01 -16.33 35.66
N ALA A 106 39.69 -17.14 34.86
CA ALA A 106 41.03 -17.66 35.17
C ALA A 106 42.04 -16.52 35.40
N ALA A 107 42.08 -15.54 34.50
CA ALA A 107 42.97 -14.38 34.62
C ALA A 107 42.65 -13.54 35.87
N ALA A 108 41.37 -13.37 36.20
CA ALA A 108 40.90 -12.62 37.37
C ALA A 108 41.34 -13.24 38.70
N LEU A 109 41.55 -14.57 38.78
CA LEU A 109 42.09 -15.22 39.98
C LEU A 109 43.55 -14.83 40.26
N LEU A 110 44.33 -14.64 39.19
CA LEU A 110 45.74 -14.29 39.31
C LEU A 110 45.95 -12.79 39.43
N GLU A 111 45.12 -11.96 38.80
CA GLU A 111 45.25 -10.50 38.72
C GLU A 111 45.47 -9.75 40.06
N PRO A 112 44.78 -10.06 41.18
CA PRO A 112 44.99 -9.35 42.44
C PRO A 112 46.28 -9.74 43.18
N ILE A 113 46.92 -10.85 42.79
CA ILE A 113 48.11 -11.36 43.48
C ILE A 113 49.30 -10.42 43.21
N ARG A 114 49.84 -9.83 44.29
CA ARG A 114 51.05 -9.00 44.30
C ARG A 114 51.97 -9.56 45.38
N LEU A 115 53.07 -10.18 44.97
CA LEU A 115 54.04 -10.76 45.90
C LEU A 115 55.06 -9.70 46.33
N VAL A 116 55.46 -9.75 47.60
CA VAL A 116 56.59 -8.97 48.10
C VAL A 116 57.89 -9.46 47.45
N GLU A 117 58.90 -8.59 47.34
CA GLU A 117 60.21 -8.92 46.74
C GLU A 117 61.07 -9.84 47.62
N HIS A 118 60.62 -11.08 47.78
CA HIS A 118 61.24 -12.11 48.59
C HIS A 118 61.96 -13.14 47.70
N THR A 119 63.18 -13.52 48.06
CA THR A 119 63.99 -14.46 47.25
C THR A 119 63.26 -15.79 47.00
N ALA A 120 62.63 -16.36 48.04
CA ALA A 120 61.86 -17.61 47.92
C ALA A 120 60.58 -17.51 47.06
N LEU A 121 60.04 -16.30 46.85
CA LEU A 121 58.81 -16.09 46.05
C LEU A 121 59.10 -15.80 44.58
N THR A 122 60.37 -15.57 44.22
CA THR A 122 60.78 -15.28 42.84
C THR A 122 60.33 -16.35 41.82
N PRO A 123 60.42 -17.66 42.12
CA PRO A 123 59.89 -18.69 41.22
C PRO A 123 58.38 -18.57 40.99
N LEU A 124 57.61 -18.31 42.05
CA LEU A 124 56.15 -18.15 41.97
C LEU A 124 55.74 -16.89 41.22
N SER A 125 56.46 -15.77 41.40
CA SER A 125 56.19 -14.56 40.63
C SER A 125 56.35 -14.79 39.13
N LYS A 126 57.43 -15.48 38.72
CA LYS A 126 57.66 -15.85 37.32
C LYS A 126 56.57 -16.77 36.79
N GLU A 127 56.09 -17.68 37.62
CA GLU A 127 55.03 -18.62 37.26
C GLU A 127 53.68 -17.93 37.07
N ILE A 128 53.31 -16.99 37.95
CA ILE A 128 52.12 -16.15 37.79
C ILE A 128 52.18 -15.37 36.46
N ASP A 129 53.31 -14.72 36.18
CA ASP A 129 53.48 -13.93 34.96
C ASP A 129 53.43 -14.80 33.69
N ARG A 130 54.05 -15.98 33.74
CA ARG A 130 53.98 -16.99 32.67
C ARG A 130 52.53 -17.41 32.42
N GLN A 131 51.79 -17.81 33.46
CA GLN A 131 50.43 -18.29 33.31
C GLN A 131 49.49 -17.17 32.85
N ARG A 132 49.65 -15.93 33.33
CA ARG A 132 48.89 -14.76 32.82
C ARG A 132 49.10 -14.57 31.32
N SER A 133 50.36 -14.63 30.85
CA SER A 133 50.66 -14.53 29.42
C SER A 133 50.01 -15.66 28.63
N GLU A 134 50.11 -16.90 29.12
CA GLU A 134 49.51 -18.06 28.46
C GLU A 134 47.99 -17.98 28.38
N LEU A 135 47.33 -17.48 29.43
CA LEU A 135 45.88 -17.27 29.43
C LEU A 135 45.46 -16.24 28.37
N ASP A 136 46.21 -15.16 28.23
CA ASP A 136 45.91 -14.12 27.25
C ASP A 136 46.12 -14.61 25.81
N ASP A 137 47.17 -15.39 25.56
CA ASP A 137 47.44 -15.99 24.25
C ASP A 137 46.40 -17.06 23.90
N ARG A 138 46.05 -17.94 24.85
CA ARG A 138 44.96 -18.93 24.68
C ARG A 138 43.63 -18.23 24.40
N ARG A 139 43.33 -17.13 25.10
CA ARG A 139 42.11 -16.33 24.87
C ARG A 139 42.07 -15.74 23.46
N LYS A 140 43.17 -15.14 22.99
CA LYS A 140 43.25 -14.59 21.61
C LYS A 140 43.04 -15.68 20.57
N ALA A 141 43.72 -16.82 20.72
CA ALA A 141 43.57 -17.98 19.83
C ALA A 141 42.13 -18.51 19.81
N ALA A 142 41.45 -18.55 20.97
CA ALA A 142 40.05 -18.95 21.06
C ALA A 142 39.11 -17.99 20.31
N VAL A 143 39.33 -16.67 20.43
CA VAL A 143 38.54 -15.65 19.70
C VAL A 143 38.73 -15.77 18.19
N GLU A 144 39.97 -15.94 17.71
CA GLU A 144 40.27 -16.13 16.29
C GLU A 144 39.62 -17.40 15.73
N SER A 145 39.71 -18.51 16.47
CA SER A 145 39.07 -19.79 16.11
C SER A 145 37.55 -19.65 16.00
N LEU A 146 36.90 -18.99 16.97
CA LEU A 146 35.46 -18.71 16.96
C LEU A 146 35.04 -17.86 15.75
N SER A 147 35.82 -16.82 15.42
CA SER A 147 35.57 -16.00 14.23
C SER A 147 35.62 -16.83 12.95
N SER A 148 36.67 -17.66 12.81
CA SER A 148 36.81 -18.54 11.64
C SER A 148 35.68 -19.57 11.54
N GLN A 149 35.22 -20.13 12.66
CA GLN A 149 34.09 -21.06 12.68
C GLN A 149 32.78 -20.38 12.29
N LEU A 150 32.55 -19.16 12.78
CA LEU A 150 31.38 -18.36 12.44
C LEU A 150 31.36 -18.02 10.93
N ASP A 151 32.50 -17.61 10.38
CA ASP A 151 32.62 -17.29 8.96
C ASP A 151 32.42 -18.54 8.08
N SER A 152 33.00 -19.67 8.46
CA SER A 152 32.80 -20.96 7.80
C SER A 152 31.33 -21.39 7.83
N ALA A 153 30.66 -21.27 8.98
CA ALA A 153 29.24 -21.59 9.11
C ALA A 153 28.36 -20.67 8.25
N LYS A 154 28.68 -19.36 8.19
CA LYS A 154 28.00 -18.39 7.32
C LYS A 154 28.18 -18.73 5.83
N GLN A 155 29.38 -19.12 5.43
CA GLN A 155 29.67 -19.56 4.05
C GLN A 155 28.91 -20.83 3.67
N LEU A 156 28.89 -21.84 4.55
CA LEU A 156 28.13 -23.07 4.34
C LEU A 156 26.62 -22.81 4.22
N LEU A 157 26.08 -21.88 5.02
CA LEU A 157 24.69 -21.47 4.89
C LEU A 157 24.40 -20.77 3.56
N ALA A 158 25.28 -19.88 3.12
CA ALA A 158 25.18 -19.24 1.82
C ALA A 158 25.24 -20.26 0.67
N ALA A 159 25.98 -21.35 0.84
CA ALA A 159 26.04 -22.48 -0.08
C ALA A 159 24.84 -23.45 0.06
N GLY A 160 23.91 -23.23 0.98
CA GLY A 160 22.74 -24.09 1.19
C GLY A 160 23.03 -25.38 1.97
N GLU A 161 24.20 -25.49 2.59
CA GLU A 161 24.70 -26.68 3.28
C GLU A 161 24.33 -26.68 4.78
N LEU A 162 23.02 -26.69 5.07
CA LEU A 162 22.46 -26.51 6.43
C LEU A 162 23.09 -27.40 7.51
N ARG A 163 23.24 -28.71 7.23
CA ARG A 163 23.78 -29.67 8.21
C ARG A 163 25.28 -29.50 8.45
N LYS A 164 26.05 -29.17 7.40
CA LYS A 164 27.48 -28.87 7.55
C LYS A 164 27.67 -27.59 8.36
N ALA A 165 26.86 -26.56 8.13
CA ALA A 165 26.89 -25.34 8.92
C ALA A 165 26.59 -25.62 10.41
N PHE A 166 25.60 -26.46 10.71
CA PHE A 166 25.34 -26.87 12.09
C PHE A 166 26.51 -27.62 12.70
N ALA A 167 27.09 -28.60 12.00
CA ALA A 167 28.25 -29.34 12.49
C ALA A 167 29.47 -28.43 12.78
N ALA A 168 29.70 -27.42 11.94
CA ALA A 168 30.77 -26.44 12.15
C ALA A 168 30.60 -25.63 13.44
N VAL A 169 29.37 -25.28 13.81
CA VAL A 169 29.05 -24.53 15.03
C VAL A 169 28.98 -25.45 16.26
N ASP A 170 28.44 -26.65 16.11
CA ASP A 170 28.15 -27.58 17.21
C ASP A 170 29.42 -28.08 17.93
N GLN A 171 30.55 -28.15 17.22
CA GLN A 171 31.86 -28.52 17.76
C GLN A 171 32.40 -27.52 18.80
N THR A 172 31.86 -26.30 18.85
CA THR A 172 32.29 -25.26 19.79
C THR A 172 31.73 -25.54 21.19
N PRO A 173 32.55 -25.68 22.25
CA PRO A 173 32.06 -25.80 23.62
C PRO A 173 31.17 -24.62 24.02
N VAL A 174 30.09 -24.88 24.79
CA VAL A 174 29.08 -23.86 25.13
C VAL A 174 29.69 -22.66 25.85
N ALA A 175 30.67 -22.89 26.72
CA ALA A 175 31.37 -21.84 27.48
C ALA A 175 32.11 -20.82 26.58
N LEU A 176 32.50 -21.22 25.38
CA LEU A 176 33.22 -20.36 24.42
C LEU A 176 32.28 -19.66 23.43
N ARG A 177 30.98 -20.01 23.40
CA ARG A 177 30.03 -19.43 22.43
C ARG A 177 29.62 -18.02 22.85
N ASN A 178 29.94 -17.03 22.01
CA ASN A 178 29.35 -15.70 22.13
C ASN A 178 27.83 -15.73 21.82
N ASN A 179 27.14 -14.60 22.01
CA ASN A 179 25.68 -14.53 21.79
C ASN A 179 25.31 -14.88 20.33
N GLU A 180 26.07 -14.36 19.37
CA GLU A 180 25.80 -14.58 17.94
C GLU A 180 25.88 -16.06 17.55
N LEU A 181 26.88 -16.79 18.07
CA LEU A 181 27.09 -18.20 17.79
C LEU A 181 26.07 -19.09 18.51
N ARG A 182 25.60 -18.68 19.70
CA ARG A 182 24.46 -19.31 20.39
C ARG A 182 23.15 -19.17 19.60
N ASP A 183 22.85 -17.97 19.14
CA ASP A 183 21.64 -17.69 18.36
C ASP A 183 21.66 -18.44 17.01
N LEU A 184 22.82 -18.48 16.36
CA LEU A 184 23.03 -19.23 15.13
C LEU A 184 22.85 -20.74 15.35
N HIS A 185 23.44 -21.31 16.41
CA HIS A 185 23.28 -22.73 16.77
C HIS A 185 21.80 -23.09 16.99
N GLN A 186 21.07 -22.29 17.76
CA GLN A 186 19.65 -22.51 18.02
C GLN A 186 18.81 -22.42 16.74
N THR A 187 19.10 -21.44 15.88
CA THR A 187 18.42 -21.27 14.59
C THR A 187 18.66 -22.47 13.68
N LEU A 188 19.91 -22.92 13.54
CA LEU A 188 20.28 -24.08 12.74
C LEU A 188 19.62 -25.36 13.25
N LYS A 189 19.62 -25.57 14.57
CA LYS A 189 18.95 -26.71 15.22
C LYS A 189 17.44 -26.73 14.91
N GLY A 190 16.78 -25.58 14.99
CA GLY A 190 15.36 -25.45 14.65
C GLY A 190 15.07 -25.79 13.18
N ARG A 191 15.89 -25.29 12.25
CA ARG A 191 15.75 -25.58 10.81
C ARG A 191 15.99 -27.06 10.49
N ILE A 192 16.99 -27.69 11.10
CA ILE A 192 17.24 -29.13 10.95
C ILE A 192 16.05 -29.95 11.48
N GLY A 193 15.54 -29.60 12.66
CA GLY A 193 14.36 -30.24 13.22
C GLY A 193 13.14 -30.13 12.30
N GLN A 194 12.93 -28.96 11.67
CA GLN A 194 11.88 -28.78 10.67
C GLN A 194 12.12 -29.67 9.43
N ALA A 195 13.35 -29.74 8.92
CA ALA A 195 13.69 -30.59 7.77
C ALA A 195 13.44 -32.07 8.06
N ASP A 196 13.81 -32.55 9.25
CA ASP A 196 13.58 -33.94 9.67
C ASP A 196 12.09 -34.27 9.78
N GLN A 197 11.29 -33.37 10.36
CA GLN A 197 9.84 -33.51 10.42
C GLN A 197 9.22 -33.60 9.02
N LEU A 198 9.65 -32.75 8.09
CA LEU A 198 9.18 -32.77 6.70
C LEU A 198 9.56 -34.08 6.00
N ARG A 199 10.79 -34.58 6.20
CA ARG A 199 11.23 -35.87 5.66
C ARG A 199 10.35 -37.03 6.17
N VAL A 200 10.03 -37.04 7.47
CA VAL A 200 9.14 -38.05 8.06
C VAL A 200 7.72 -37.94 7.48
N GLN A 201 7.17 -36.73 7.40
CA GLN A 201 5.85 -36.48 6.82
C GLN A 201 5.78 -36.97 5.36
N ILE A 202 6.75 -36.60 4.53
CA ILE A 202 6.80 -37.00 3.12
C ILE A 202 6.92 -38.52 2.99
N LYS A 203 7.81 -39.15 3.76
CA LYS A 203 7.99 -40.61 3.75
C LYS A 203 6.71 -41.34 4.15
N ARG A 204 5.99 -40.85 5.17
CA ARG A 204 4.70 -41.40 5.60
C ARG A 204 3.64 -41.26 4.50
N GLY A 205 3.45 -40.06 3.95
CA GLY A 205 2.45 -39.83 2.91
C GLY A 205 2.71 -40.63 1.64
N LEU A 206 3.98 -40.79 1.24
CA LEU A 206 4.37 -41.67 0.13
C LEU A 206 4.02 -43.14 0.40
N LYS A 207 4.26 -43.63 1.62
CA LYS A 207 3.93 -45.00 2.04
C LYS A 207 2.43 -45.25 2.04
N GLU A 208 1.65 -44.28 2.52
CA GLU A 208 0.19 -44.35 2.65
C GLU A 208 -0.55 -43.95 1.35
N LYS A 209 0.19 -43.56 0.29
CA LYS A 209 -0.35 -43.02 -0.97
C LYS A 209 -1.23 -41.77 -0.79
N GLN A 210 -1.00 -41.02 0.29
CA GLN A 210 -1.66 -39.74 0.57
C GLN A 210 -0.79 -38.60 0.01
N PHE A 211 -1.07 -38.18 -1.22
CA PHE A 211 -0.27 -37.18 -1.91
C PHE A 211 -0.61 -35.73 -1.53
N GLU A 212 -1.74 -35.51 -0.85
CA GLU A 212 -2.19 -34.19 -0.44
C GLU A 212 -1.15 -33.50 0.45
N GLY A 213 -0.81 -32.25 0.11
CA GLY A 213 0.17 -31.44 0.84
C GLY A 213 1.64 -31.85 0.68
N LEU A 214 1.94 -33.00 0.06
CA LEU A 214 3.32 -33.48 -0.04
C LEU A 214 4.21 -32.62 -0.95
N ALA A 215 3.67 -32.07 -2.02
CA ALA A 215 4.42 -31.17 -2.90
C ALA A 215 4.83 -29.87 -2.17
N ALA A 216 3.94 -29.31 -1.35
CA ALA A 216 4.25 -28.13 -0.52
C ALA A 216 5.28 -28.46 0.57
N ALA A 217 5.15 -29.62 1.23
CA ALA A 217 6.12 -30.08 2.21
C ALA A 217 7.52 -30.29 1.57
N ALA A 218 7.58 -30.88 0.37
CA ALA A 218 8.83 -31.08 -0.35
C ALA A 218 9.45 -29.76 -0.85
N GLN A 219 8.63 -28.80 -1.27
CA GLN A 219 9.11 -27.46 -1.61
C GLN A 219 9.71 -26.75 -0.39
N ARG A 220 9.06 -26.85 0.78
CA ARG A 220 9.61 -26.29 2.02
C ARG A 220 10.90 -26.99 2.45
N LEU A 221 11.00 -28.31 2.26
CA LEU A 221 12.23 -29.06 2.52
C LEU A 221 13.36 -28.61 1.58
N LEU A 222 13.05 -28.36 0.31
CA LEU A 222 13.99 -27.83 -0.67
C LEU A 222 14.50 -26.43 -0.30
N GLU A 223 13.65 -25.56 0.26
CA GLU A 223 14.08 -24.25 0.78
C GLU A 223 15.07 -24.37 1.96
N LEU A 224 14.95 -25.43 2.76
CA LEU A 224 15.82 -25.68 3.91
C LEU A 224 17.14 -26.38 3.50
N GLU A 225 17.08 -27.30 2.53
CA GLU A 225 18.21 -28.11 2.06
C GLU A 225 18.35 -28.04 0.52
N PRO A 226 18.62 -26.85 -0.06
CA PRO A 226 18.66 -26.65 -1.51
C PRO A 226 19.84 -27.36 -2.21
N ALA A 227 20.89 -27.70 -1.45
CA ALA A 227 22.08 -28.38 -1.96
C ALA A 227 21.94 -29.92 -2.02
N ASP A 228 20.86 -30.51 -1.47
CA ASP A 228 20.67 -31.97 -1.47
C ASP A 228 20.02 -32.44 -2.80
N PRO A 229 20.74 -33.19 -3.66
CA PRO A 229 20.20 -33.64 -4.94
C PRO A 229 18.97 -34.54 -4.80
N GLN A 230 18.86 -35.29 -3.71
CA GLN A 230 17.69 -36.16 -3.46
C GLN A 230 16.45 -35.33 -3.14
N VAL A 231 16.62 -34.23 -2.39
CA VAL A 231 15.52 -33.30 -2.07
C VAL A 231 15.05 -32.58 -3.32
N VAL A 232 15.97 -32.11 -4.17
CA VAL A 232 15.66 -31.50 -5.48
C VAL A 232 14.81 -32.44 -6.33
N GLN A 233 15.30 -33.66 -6.57
CA GLN A 233 14.58 -34.66 -7.37
C GLN A 233 13.23 -35.05 -6.75
N LEU A 234 13.17 -35.17 -5.42
CA LEU A 234 11.92 -35.49 -4.72
C LEU A 234 10.88 -34.37 -4.86
N ALA A 235 11.30 -33.12 -4.72
CA ALA A 235 10.42 -31.95 -4.88
C ALA A 235 9.88 -31.85 -6.31
N GLU A 236 10.72 -32.04 -7.33
CA GLU A 236 10.30 -32.07 -8.73
C GLU A 236 9.31 -33.22 -9.00
N LYS A 237 9.62 -34.43 -8.53
CA LYS A 237 8.76 -35.61 -8.69
C LYS A 237 7.39 -35.41 -8.04
N LEU A 238 7.36 -34.89 -6.81
CA LEU A 238 6.11 -34.63 -6.09
C LEU A 238 5.31 -33.48 -6.72
N ARG A 239 5.98 -32.43 -7.21
CA ARG A 239 5.33 -31.34 -7.97
C ARG A 239 4.70 -31.87 -9.26
N SER A 240 5.44 -32.68 -10.04
CA SER A 240 4.92 -33.33 -11.24
C SER A 240 3.73 -34.24 -10.91
N LYS A 241 3.82 -35.04 -9.84
CA LYS A 241 2.72 -35.90 -9.40
C LYS A 241 1.48 -35.11 -8.97
N GLN A 242 1.66 -34.02 -8.23
CA GLN A 242 0.57 -33.12 -7.84
C GLN A 242 -0.08 -32.48 -9.06
N SER A 243 0.71 -32.03 -10.04
CA SER A 243 0.21 -31.49 -11.30
C SER A 243 -0.67 -32.51 -12.04
N GLN A 244 -0.24 -33.78 -12.11
CA GLN A 244 -1.04 -34.85 -12.72
C GLN A 244 -2.36 -35.12 -11.98
N ILE A 245 -2.33 -35.13 -10.64
CA ILE A 245 -3.55 -35.30 -9.82
C ILE A 245 -4.51 -34.12 -10.03
N ASN A 246 -3.97 -32.90 -10.08
CA ASN A 246 -4.80 -31.73 -10.32
C ASN A 246 -5.38 -31.71 -11.74
N ALA A 247 -4.60 -32.11 -12.75
CA ALA A 247 -5.07 -32.21 -14.12
C ALA A 247 -6.21 -33.23 -14.24
N SER A 248 -6.05 -34.44 -13.67
CA SER A 248 -7.12 -35.45 -13.68
C SER A 248 -8.38 -34.99 -12.94
N THR A 249 -8.22 -34.34 -11.79
CA THR A 249 -9.33 -33.74 -11.03
C THR A 249 -10.04 -32.66 -11.83
N SER A 250 -9.29 -31.80 -12.52
CA SER A 250 -9.83 -30.73 -13.36
C SER A 250 -10.60 -31.28 -14.56
N VAL A 251 -10.11 -32.34 -15.19
CA VAL A 251 -10.81 -33.03 -16.28
C VAL A 251 -12.14 -33.61 -15.79
N ALA A 252 -12.16 -34.27 -14.64
CA ALA A 252 -13.39 -34.83 -14.06
C ALA A 252 -14.41 -33.72 -13.73
N LEU A 253 -13.95 -32.60 -13.17
CA LEU A 253 -14.79 -31.44 -12.89
C LEU A 253 -15.29 -30.77 -14.18
N LEU A 254 -14.49 -30.75 -15.24
CA LEU A 254 -14.89 -30.19 -16.53
C LEU A 254 -15.97 -31.05 -17.17
N GLN A 255 -15.82 -32.37 -17.11
CA GLN A 255 -16.86 -33.30 -17.56
C GLN A 255 -18.17 -33.11 -16.77
N LYS A 256 -18.08 -32.94 -15.45
CA LYS A 256 -19.23 -32.63 -14.58
C LYS A 256 -19.88 -31.30 -14.98
N ALA A 257 -19.09 -30.25 -15.19
CA ALA A 257 -19.60 -28.95 -15.61
C ALA A 257 -20.30 -29.02 -16.97
N CYS A 258 -19.69 -29.70 -17.94
CA CYS A 258 -20.30 -29.92 -19.26
C CYS A 258 -21.59 -30.75 -19.19
N ALA A 259 -21.67 -31.75 -18.31
CA ALA A 259 -22.89 -32.50 -18.08
C ALA A 259 -24.01 -31.63 -17.50
N ALA A 260 -23.71 -30.84 -16.47
CA ALA A 260 -24.66 -29.91 -15.87
C ALA A 260 -25.15 -28.84 -16.88
N LEU A 261 -24.26 -28.34 -17.75
CA LEU A 261 -24.63 -27.40 -18.82
C LEU A 261 -25.57 -28.01 -19.87
N ARG A 262 -25.48 -29.31 -20.14
CA ARG A 262 -26.43 -30.00 -21.05
C ARG A 262 -27.83 -30.10 -20.45
N SER A 263 -27.94 -30.21 -19.13
CA SER A 263 -29.22 -30.20 -18.40
C SER A 263 -29.64 -28.80 -17.92
N CYS A 264 -29.01 -27.73 -18.45
CA CYS A 264 -29.27 -26.34 -18.07
C CYS A 264 -29.13 -26.04 -16.57
N ASP A 265 -28.31 -26.82 -15.86
CA ASP A 265 -27.97 -26.58 -14.45
C ASP A 265 -26.68 -25.76 -14.35
N TYR A 266 -26.85 -24.44 -14.45
CA TYR A 266 -25.75 -23.48 -14.39
C TYR A 266 -25.10 -23.38 -13.01
N GLY A 267 -25.85 -23.67 -11.94
CA GLY A 267 -25.35 -23.62 -10.56
C GLY A 267 -24.33 -24.73 -10.29
N THR A 268 -24.67 -25.97 -10.64
CA THR A 268 -23.73 -27.10 -10.53
C THR A 268 -22.53 -26.91 -11.46
N ALA A 269 -22.73 -26.38 -12.67
CA ALA A 269 -21.63 -26.07 -13.58
C ALA A 269 -20.67 -25.02 -12.98
N HIS A 270 -21.20 -23.94 -12.41
CA HIS A 270 -20.42 -22.91 -11.72
C HIS A 270 -19.59 -23.51 -10.57
N GLN A 271 -20.21 -24.30 -9.69
CA GLN A 271 -19.52 -24.94 -8.57
C GLN A 271 -18.44 -25.91 -9.03
N ALA A 272 -18.66 -26.66 -10.11
CA ALA A 272 -17.66 -27.56 -10.66
C ALA A 272 -16.44 -26.80 -11.20
N ILE A 273 -16.66 -25.70 -11.94
CA ILE A 273 -15.58 -24.84 -12.46
C ILE A 273 -14.82 -24.16 -11.30
N ALA A 274 -15.53 -23.60 -10.31
CA ALA A 274 -14.92 -22.90 -9.19
C ALA A 274 -14.03 -23.79 -8.30
N ARG A 275 -14.26 -25.11 -8.30
CA ARG A 275 -13.49 -26.10 -7.54
C ARG A 275 -12.33 -26.70 -8.33
N MET A 276 -12.12 -26.33 -9.58
CA MET A 276 -11.03 -26.87 -10.39
C MET A 276 -9.67 -26.46 -9.80
N PRO A 277 -8.80 -27.42 -9.44
CA PRO A 277 -7.45 -27.09 -9.05
C PRO A 277 -6.63 -26.61 -10.26
N GLY A 278 -5.49 -25.95 -10.03
CA GLY A 278 -4.56 -25.63 -11.11
C GLY A 278 -3.85 -26.89 -11.63
N GLY A 279 -3.76 -27.07 -12.94
CA GLY A 279 -3.07 -28.19 -13.57
C GLY A 279 -3.07 -28.04 -15.09
N GLU A 280 -2.18 -28.73 -15.78
CA GLU A 280 -2.07 -28.65 -17.24
C GLU A 280 -3.21 -29.42 -17.91
N LEU A 281 -4.12 -28.66 -18.53
CA LEU A 281 -5.15 -29.18 -19.44
C LEU A 281 -4.61 -29.08 -20.87
N ASN A 282 -4.96 -30.06 -21.72
CA ASN A 282 -4.64 -29.98 -23.15
C ASN A 282 -5.49 -28.92 -23.87
N ASP A 283 -5.14 -28.57 -25.11
CA ASP A 283 -5.80 -27.48 -25.86
C ASP A 283 -7.32 -27.68 -26.01
N GLU A 284 -7.76 -28.92 -26.24
CA GLU A 284 -9.19 -29.25 -26.37
C GLU A 284 -9.93 -29.04 -25.04
N GLN A 285 -9.35 -29.49 -23.93
CA GLN A 285 -9.89 -29.31 -22.59
C GLN A 285 -9.89 -27.84 -22.17
N GLN A 286 -8.85 -27.08 -22.51
CA GLN A 286 -8.80 -25.64 -22.27
C GLN A 286 -9.91 -24.90 -23.04
N LYS A 287 -10.10 -25.23 -24.32
CA LYS A 287 -11.19 -24.68 -25.13
C LYS A 287 -12.56 -25.07 -24.56
N GLY A 288 -12.71 -26.31 -24.12
CA GLY A 288 -13.92 -26.79 -23.43
C GLY A 288 -14.21 -26.02 -22.15
N LEU A 289 -13.19 -25.75 -21.34
CA LEU A 289 -13.28 -24.96 -20.11
C LEU A 289 -13.70 -23.51 -20.40
N ARG A 290 -13.06 -22.84 -21.36
CA ARG A 290 -13.45 -21.48 -21.80
C ARG A 290 -14.91 -21.44 -22.24
N GLY A 291 -15.34 -22.41 -23.04
CA GLY A 291 -16.75 -22.52 -23.47
C GLY A 291 -17.72 -22.81 -22.31
N ALA A 292 -17.31 -23.58 -21.30
CA ALA A 292 -18.10 -23.80 -20.09
C ALA A 292 -18.21 -22.53 -19.24
N LYS A 293 -17.09 -21.84 -19.01
CA LYS A 293 -17.04 -20.55 -18.31
C LYS A 293 -17.92 -19.51 -18.97
N GLU A 294 -17.86 -19.38 -20.29
CA GLU A 294 -18.69 -18.45 -21.06
C GLU A 294 -20.18 -18.64 -20.79
N ARG A 295 -20.68 -19.88 -20.85
CA ARG A 295 -22.09 -20.20 -20.62
C ARG A 295 -22.52 -19.93 -19.18
N VAL A 296 -21.69 -20.31 -18.21
CA VAL A 296 -21.94 -20.02 -16.79
C VAL A 296 -21.95 -18.51 -16.53
N TRP A 297 -20.99 -17.80 -17.12
CA TRP A 297 -20.86 -16.35 -17.00
C TRP A 297 -22.07 -15.64 -17.62
N LEU A 298 -22.51 -16.02 -18.81
CA LEU A 298 -23.70 -15.45 -19.47
C LEU A 298 -24.97 -15.65 -18.64
N ALA A 299 -25.20 -16.87 -18.14
CA ALA A 299 -26.33 -17.17 -17.25
C ALA A 299 -26.30 -16.28 -16.00
N THR A 300 -25.13 -16.19 -15.34
CA THR A 300 -24.93 -15.37 -14.13
C THR A 300 -25.09 -13.88 -14.41
N HIS A 301 -24.54 -13.40 -15.53
CA HIS A 301 -24.61 -12.02 -15.94
C HIS A 301 -26.08 -11.61 -16.19
N LEU A 302 -26.82 -12.36 -17.01
CA LEU A 302 -28.23 -12.09 -17.30
C LEU A 302 -29.14 -12.21 -16.07
N ALA A 303 -28.79 -13.10 -15.13
CA ALA A 303 -29.50 -13.22 -13.86
C ALA A 303 -29.37 -11.95 -12.99
N ARG A 304 -28.21 -11.26 -13.06
CA ARG A 304 -27.87 -10.12 -12.20
C ARG A 304 -28.01 -8.75 -12.88
N THR A 305 -28.06 -8.69 -14.20
CA THR A 305 -28.19 -7.43 -14.94
C THR A 305 -29.59 -6.84 -14.79
N ARG A 306 -29.69 -5.64 -14.20
CA ARG A 306 -30.95 -4.90 -13.97
C ARG A 306 -31.43 -4.12 -15.18
N TYR A 307 -30.48 -3.55 -15.94
CA TYR A 307 -30.75 -2.62 -17.03
C TYR A 307 -30.62 -3.29 -18.38
N LEU A 308 -31.51 -2.92 -19.31
CA LEU A 308 -31.55 -3.48 -20.65
C LEU A 308 -30.78 -2.59 -21.63
N ASP A 309 -29.45 -2.69 -21.59
CA ASP A 309 -28.55 -2.05 -22.53
C ASP A 309 -28.23 -2.95 -23.75
N ALA A 310 -27.33 -2.48 -24.63
CA ALA A 310 -26.90 -3.25 -25.80
C ALA A 310 -26.11 -4.52 -25.41
N VAL A 311 -25.29 -4.45 -24.35
CA VAL A 311 -24.51 -5.58 -23.86
C VAL A 311 -25.44 -6.68 -23.36
N CYS A 312 -26.46 -6.34 -22.58
CA CYS A 312 -27.45 -7.27 -22.05
C CYS A 312 -28.18 -8.02 -23.16
N LEU A 313 -28.64 -7.33 -24.21
CA LEU A 313 -29.33 -7.96 -25.33
C LEU A 313 -28.38 -8.89 -26.11
N LYS A 314 -27.15 -8.44 -26.39
CA LYS A 314 -26.15 -9.25 -27.10
C LYS A 314 -25.68 -10.46 -26.28
N ALA A 315 -25.59 -10.33 -24.96
CA ALA A 315 -25.35 -11.44 -24.06
C ALA A 315 -26.50 -12.46 -24.09
N ALA A 316 -27.77 -12.00 -24.10
CA ALA A 316 -28.93 -12.89 -24.20
C ALA A 316 -28.96 -13.66 -25.53
N GLU A 317 -28.75 -12.98 -26.66
CA GLU A 317 -28.67 -13.60 -28.00
C GLU A 317 -27.57 -14.68 -28.04
N ARG A 318 -26.39 -14.34 -27.51
CA ARG A 318 -25.25 -15.26 -27.46
C ARG A 318 -25.52 -16.44 -26.54
N PHE A 319 -26.16 -16.22 -25.40
CA PHE A 319 -26.53 -17.26 -24.47
C PHE A 319 -27.51 -18.26 -25.08
N ALA A 320 -28.57 -17.78 -25.73
CA ALA A 320 -29.53 -18.62 -26.45
C ALA A 320 -28.85 -19.43 -27.56
N LYS A 321 -27.89 -18.83 -28.29
CA LYS A 321 -27.11 -19.53 -29.31
C LYS A 321 -26.22 -20.64 -28.73
N LEU A 322 -25.62 -20.42 -27.57
CA LEU A 322 -24.73 -21.38 -26.92
C LEU A 322 -25.48 -22.47 -26.13
N GLN A 323 -26.75 -22.26 -25.82
CA GLN A 323 -27.64 -23.19 -25.10
C GLN A 323 -29.00 -23.34 -25.81
N PRO A 324 -29.03 -23.89 -27.04
CA PRO A 324 -30.26 -24.01 -27.82
C PRO A 324 -31.32 -24.91 -27.17
N GLN A 325 -30.92 -25.81 -26.28
CA GLN A 325 -31.82 -26.68 -25.51
C GLN A 325 -32.48 -25.97 -24.30
N ASP A 326 -32.08 -24.74 -23.98
CA ASP A 326 -32.71 -23.93 -22.94
C ASP A 326 -33.82 -23.05 -23.52
N GLU A 327 -35.05 -23.54 -23.50
CA GLU A 327 -36.24 -22.81 -23.99
C GLU A 327 -36.43 -21.45 -23.27
N LYS A 328 -35.98 -21.33 -22.03
CA LYS A 328 -36.03 -20.06 -21.28
C LYS A 328 -35.04 -19.05 -21.85
N ALA A 329 -33.87 -19.50 -22.31
CA ALA A 329 -32.90 -18.61 -22.94
C ALA A 329 -33.41 -18.06 -24.28
N ALA A 330 -34.05 -18.90 -25.11
CA ALA A 330 -34.63 -18.47 -26.38
C ALA A 330 -35.77 -17.46 -26.19
N SER A 331 -36.75 -17.78 -25.33
CA SER A 331 -37.88 -16.89 -25.03
C SER A 331 -37.45 -15.57 -24.37
N LEU A 332 -36.36 -15.57 -23.62
CA LEU A 332 -35.79 -14.36 -23.02
C LEU A 332 -35.36 -13.35 -24.08
N VAL A 333 -34.76 -13.78 -25.19
CA VAL A 333 -34.29 -12.85 -26.25
C VAL A 333 -35.45 -12.07 -26.84
N GLU A 334 -36.53 -12.75 -27.22
CA GLU A 334 -37.72 -12.13 -27.79
C GLU A 334 -38.39 -11.18 -26.80
N SER A 335 -38.51 -11.61 -25.53
CA SER A 335 -39.07 -10.81 -24.45
C SER A 335 -38.27 -9.52 -24.22
N LEU A 336 -36.95 -9.61 -24.13
CA LEU A 336 -36.07 -8.44 -23.97
C LEU A 336 -36.14 -7.52 -25.19
N ALA A 337 -36.09 -8.06 -26.41
CA ALA A 337 -36.18 -7.24 -27.63
C ALA A 337 -37.51 -6.48 -27.70
N LYS A 338 -38.62 -7.13 -27.36
CA LYS A 338 -39.94 -6.48 -27.26
C LYS A 338 -39.95 -5.40 -26.20
N GLN A 339 -39.54 -5.73 -24.97
CA GLN A 339 -39.54 -4.79 -23.85
C GLN A 339 -38.67 -3.55 -24.13
N ARG A 340 -37.51 -3.73 -24.78
CA ARG A 340 -36.66 -2.61 -25.19
C ARG A 340 -37.38 -1.67 -26.14
N ARG A 341 -38.03 -2.21 -27.18
CA ARG A 341 -38.80 -1.40 -28.15
C ARG A 341 -39.92 -0.63 -27.46
N ASP A 342 -40.72 -1.32 -26.64
CA ASP A 342 -41.86 -0.73 -25.94
C ASP A 342 -41.41 0.38 -24.97
N SER A 343 -40.31 0.14 -24.23
CA SER A 343 -39.76 1.12 -23.28
C SER A 343 -39.15 2.35 -23.97
N MET A 344 -38.45 2.14 -25.09
CA MET A 344 -37.91 3.26 -25.89
C MET A 344 -39.02 4.13 -26.50
N ALA A 345 -40.17 3.54 -26.83
CA ALA A 345 -41.32 4.29 -27.32
C ALA A 345 -42.04 5.04 -26.18
N ALA A 346 -42.20 4.43 -25.01
CA ALA A 346 -42.92 5.02 -23.88
C ALA A 346 -42.12 6.11 -23.14
N ALA A 347 -40.80 5.91 -22.97
CA ALA A 347 -39.93 6.83 -22.25
C ALA A 347 -38.54 6.96 -22.93
N PRO A 348 -38.47 7.66 -24.07
CA PRO A 348 -37.22 7.82 -24.83
C PRO A 348 -36.11 8.41 -23.96
N GLY A 349 -34.90 7.83 -24.04
CA GLY A 349 -33.71 8.35 -23.36
C GLY A 349 -33.61 8.02 -21.86
N GLN A 350 -34.60 7.33 -21.29
CA GLN A 350 -34.52 6.81 -19.92
C GLN A 350 -33.78 5.46 -19.85
N PRO A 351 -33.06 5.16 -18.76
CA PRO A 351 -32.55 3.82 -18.51
C PRO A 351 -33.69 2.79 -18.45
N ILE A 352 -33.58 1.72 -19.23
CA ILE A 352 -34.63 0.69 -19.31
C ILE A 352 -34.41 -0.35 -18.21
N VAL A 353 -35.28 -0.34 -17.20
CA VAL A 353 -35.27 -1.32 -16.10
C VAL A 353 -36.14 -2.52 -16.50
N TRP A 354 -35.53 -3.69 -16.65
CA TRP A 354 -36.28 -4.91 -16.96
C TRP A 354 -36.46 -5.84 -15.76
N ARG A 355 -35.52 -5.81 -14.81
CA ARG A 355 -35.69 -6.44 -13.50
C ARG A 355 -36.16 -5.42 -12.49
N LYS A 356 -37.42 -5.52 -12.07
CA LYS A 356 -38.06 -4.52 -11.18
C LYS A 356 -37.58 -4.58 -9.73
N LYS A 357 -37.28 -5.78 -9.20
CA LYS A 357 -36.82 -5.96 -7.81
C LYS A 357 -35.61 -5.05 -7.53
N ALA A 358 -35.73 -4.15 -6.55
CA ALA A 358 -34.66 -3.22 -6.19
C ALA A 358 -33.36 -3.99 -5.87
N PRO A 359 -32.18 -3.49 -6.29
CA PRO A 359 -30.92 -4.10 -5.90
C PRO A 359 -30.76 -4.01 -4.38
N PRO A 360 -30.04 -4.96 -3.75
CA PRO A 360 -29.61 -4.84 -2.36
C PRO A 360 -28.70 -3.60 -2.18
N GLU A 361 -28.25 -3.35 -0.95
CA GLU A 361 -27.19 -2.36 -0.70
C GLU A 361 -25.99 -2.59 -1.62
N SER A 362 -25.40 -1.50 -2.14
CA SER A 362 -24.17 -1.61 -2.91
C SER A 362 -22.96 -1.70 -1.99
N ARG A 363 -21.79 -2.04 -2.53
CA ARG A 363 -20.50 -1.94 -1.81
C ARG A 363 -20.21 -0.51 -1.32
N LEU A 364 -20.98 0.49 -1.77
CA LEU A 364 -20.87 1.89 -1.37
C LEU A 364 -21.78 2.27 -0.18
N GLY A 365 -22.55 1.32 0.38
CA GLY A 365 -23.37 1.54 1.58
C GLY A 365 -24.81 1.99 1.32
N ALA A 366 -25.24 2.07 0.05
CA ALA A 366 -26.64 2.33 -0.33
C ALA A 366 -26.94 1.73 -1.72
N PRO A 367 -28.21 1.54 -2.12
CA PRO A 367 -28.57 1.11 -3.47
C PRO A 367 -27.84 1.90 -4.57
N LEU A 368 -27.40 1.21 -5.63
CA LEU A 368 -26.72 1.80 -6.78
C LEU A 368 -27.56 1.58 -8.04
N LEU A 369 -27.91 2.68 -8.70
CA LEU A 369 -28.78 2.72 -9.87
C LEU A 369 -28.10 3.53 -10.99
N LEU A 370 -28.46 3.29 -12.25
CA LEU A 370 -28.17 4.26 -13.31
C LEU A 370 -29.02 5.53 -13.08
N ALA A 371 -28.39 6.69 -13.23
CA ALA A 371 -29.07 7.97 -13.07
C ALA A 371 -30.24 8.08 -14.08
N PRO A 372 -31.45 8.47 -13.63
CA PRO A 372 -32.52 8.84 -14.55
C PRO A 372 -32.13 10.08 -15.34
N THR A 373 -32.72 10.21 -16.53
CA THR A 373 -32.46 11.37 -17.38
C THR A 373 -33.47 12.47 -17.05
N PRO A 374 -33.05 13.74 -16.86
CA PRO A 374 -33.98 14.86 -16.69
C PRO A 374 -35.01 14.92 -17.84
N LYS A 375 -36.28 15.21 -17.53
CA LYS A 375 -37.38 15.18 -18.52
C LYS A 375 -37.09 16.02 -19.77
N LEU A 376 -36.57 17.23 -19.57
CA LEU A 376 -36.21 18.16 -20.66
C LEU A 376 -35.10 17.61 -21.57
N LEU A 377 -34.24 16.74 -21.06
CA LEU A 377 -33.10 16.20 -21.79
C LEU A 377 -33.40 14.86 -22.47
N ALA A 378 -34.32 14.07 -21.91
CA ALA A 378 -34.52 12.66 -22.29
C ALA A 378 -34.92 12.47 -23.76
N ALA A 379 -36.00 13.10 -24.21
CA ALA A 379 -36.47 12.97 -25.59
C ALA A 379 -35.50 13.59 -26.62
N PRO A 380 -34.96 14.81 -26.42
CA PRO A 380 -33.96 15.39 -27.33
C PRO A 380 -32.69 14.54 -27.47
N ALA A 381 -32.16 14.00 -26.36
CA ALA A 381 -30.99 13.13 -26.40
C ALA A 381 -31.26 11.83 -27.17
N ALA A 382 -32.45 11.23 -26.94
CA ALA A 382 -32.86 10.03 -27.65
C ALA A 382 -33.00 10.26 -29.16
N ALA A 383 -33.57 11.38 -29.58
CA ALA A 383 -33.70 11.75 -30.99
C ALA A 383 -32.36 11.90 -31.71
N LYS A 384 -31.30 12.30 -30.98
CA LYS A 384 -29.92 12.36 -31.46
C LYS A 384 -29.16 11.03 -31.36
N GLY A 385 -29.76 9.99 -30.76
CA GLY A 385 -29.10 8.71 -30.51
C GLY A 385 -27.95 8.79 -29.50
N ILE A 386 -27.91 9.84 -28.67
CA ILE A 386 -26.84 10.05 -27.69
C ILE A 386 -27.29 9.48 -26.34
N PRO A 387 -26.50 8.61 -25.68
CA PRO A 387 -26.81 8.15 -24.34
C PRO A 387 -26.86 9.31 -23.35
N ALA A 388 -28.05 9.63 -22.85
CA ALA A 388 -28.29 10.85 -22.08
C ALA A 388 -27.50 10.93 -20.76
N GLY A 389 -27.16 9.78 -20.16
CA GLY A 389 -26.29 9.72 -19.00
C GLY A 389 -24.90 10.33 -19.23
N GLN A 390 -24.43 10.43 -20.48
CA GLN A 390 -23.16 11.08 -20.82
C GLN A 390 -23.27 12.61 -20.92
N LEU A 391 -24.48 13.15 -20.94
CA LEU A 391 -24.77 14.57 -21.16
C LEU A 391 -25.07 15.33 -19.86
N LEU A 392 -25.19 14.65 -18.72
CA LEU A 392 -25.61 15.26 -17.46
C LEU A 392 -24.70 16.41 -17.02
N THR A 393 -23.37 16.27 -17.15
CA THR A 393 -22.44 17.37 -16.84
C THR A 393 -22.70 18.59 -17.72
N ALA A 394 -22.84 18.42 -19.05
CA ALA A 394 -23.17 19.52 -19.97
C ALA A 394 -24.53 20.16 -19.66
N TYR A 395 -25.52 19.35 -19.24
CA TYR A 395 -26.84 19.83 -18.83
C TYR A 395 -26.76 20.69 -17.56
N GLY A 396 -26.02 20.24 -16.55
CA GLY A 396 -25.77 21.00 -15.33
C GLY A 396 -25.03 22.32 -15.56
N LEU A 397 -24.09 22.34 -16.52
CA LEU A 397 -23.43 23.56 -16.97
C LEU A 397 -24.42 24.51 -17.66
N ALA A 398 -25.33 23.98 -18.49
CA ALA A 398 -26.33 24.76 -19.19
C ALA A 398 -27.34 25.38 -18.21
N LEU A 399 -27.79 24.64 -17.20
CA LEU A 399 -28.61 25.17 -16.10
C LEU A 399 -27.94 26.37 -15.43
N GLN A 400 -26.64 26.27 -15.14
CA GLN A 400 -25.90 27.40 -14.57
C GLN A 400 -25.82 28.60 -15.53
N SER A 401 -25.60 28.35 -16.82
CA SER A 401 -25.49 29.42 -17.83
C SER A 401 -26.78 30.26 -17.99
N ILE A 402 -27.96 29.64 -17.85
CA ILE A 402 -29.27 30.32 -17.96
C ILE A 402 -29.82 30.81 -16.61
N GLY A 403 -29.08 30.58 -15.51
CA GLY A 403 -29.43 31.06 -14.17
C GLY A 403 -30.39 30.15 -13.39
N GLU A 404 -30.52 28.88 -13.79
CA GLU A 404 -31.39 27.86 -13.19
C GLU A 404 -30.65 26.91 -12.22
N ALA A 405 -29.35 27.15 -12.02
CA ALA A 405 -28.58 26.39 -11.03
C ALA A 405 -28.91 26.87 -9.60
N ASP A 406 -29.28 25.92 -8.74
CA ASP A 406 -29.35 26.13 -7.29
C ASP A 406 -27.96 26.33 -6.68
N HIS A 407 -26.94 25.72 -7.26
CA HIS A 407 -25.56 25.82 -6.80
C HIS A 407 -24.73 26.55 -7.85
N CYS A 408 -24.57 27.85 -7.62
CA CYS A 408 -23.77 28.73 -8.47
C CYS A 408 -22.32 28.78 -7.97
N LEU A 409 -21.37 28.45 -8.85
CA LEU A 409 -19.93 28.57 -8.59
C LEU A 409 -19.24 29.20 -9.81
N ASN A 410 -18.41 30.22 -9.62
CA ASN A 410 -17.69 30.90 -10.70
C ASN A 410 -16.18 30.99 -10.44
N LEU A 411 -15.43 30.15 -11.13
CA LEU A 411 -13.97 30.06 -11.14
C LEU A 411 -13.32 30.90 -12.25
N THR A 412 -14.05 31.80 -12.91
CA THR A 412 -13.47 32.74 -13.88
C THR A 412 -12.63 33.81 -13.15
N PRO A 413 -11.37 34.06 -13.53
CA PRO A 413 -10.51 35.04 -12.86
C PRO A 413 -11.10 36.45 -12.95
N LYS A 414 -11.13 37.17 -11.82
CA LYS A 414 -11.65 38.55 -11.74
C LYS A 414 -10.50 39.57 -11.91
N LYS A 415 -10.70 40.59 -12.78
CA LYS A 415 -9.70 41.63 -13.10
C LYS A 415 -9.27 42.54 -11.93
N LYS A 416 -10.00 42.57 -10.82
CA LYS A 416 -9.62 43.28 -9.59
C LYS A 416 -9.78 42.36 -8.40
N SER A 417 -8.65 42.08 -7.75
CA SER A 417 -8.46 41.43 -6.44
C SER A 417 -9.31 40.18 -6.16
N TRP A 418 -8.67 39.15 -5.60
CA TRP A 418 -9.31 38.01 -4.94
C TRP A 418 -10.41 38.41 -3.91
N LEU A 419 -10.50 39.70 -3.54
CA LEU A 419 -11.44 40.28 -2.58
C LEU A 419 -12.89 40.50 -3.07
N ALA A 420 -13.21 40.42 -4.37
CA ALA A 420 -14.51 40.90 -4.86
C ALA A 420 -15.54 39.80 -5.22
N SER A 421 -16.64 39.81 -4.46
CA SER A 421 -18.04 39.42 -4.77
C SER A 421 -18.48 37.95 -4.79
N ARG A 422 -19.58 37.72 -4.05
CA ARG A 422 -20.50 36.59 -4.04
C ARG A 422 -20.88 36.11 -5.45
N PRO A 423 -20.97 34.80 -5.73
CA PRO A 423 -21.55 34.33 -6.98
C PRO A 423 -23.01 34.80 -7.05
N ARG A 424 -23.36 35.53 -8.10
CA ARG A 424 -24.74 35.88 -8.42
C ARG A 424 -25.24 34.90 -9.48
N ARG A 425 -26.49 34.45 -9.37
CA ARG A 425 -27.18 33.73 -10.45
C ARG A 425 -26.93 34.47 -11.76
N ALA A 426 -26.56 33.71 -12.80
CA ALA A 426 -26.34 34.28 -14.12
C ALA A 426 -27.62 35.01 -14.56
N LYS A 427 -27.46 36.20 -15.15
CA LYS A 427 -28.61 36.90 -15.72
C LYS A 427 -29.01 36.19 -17.02
N PRO A 428 -30.32 36.06 -17.31
CA PRO A 428 -30.78 35.51 -18.58
C PRO A 428 -30.14 36.26 -19.75
N ALA A 429 -29.62 35.52 -20.72
CA ALA A 429 -29.08 36.07 -21.95
C ALA A 429 -30.11 35.90 -23.08
N PRO A 430 -30.24 36.86 -24.01
CA PRO A 430 -31.21 36.76 -25.12
C PRO A 430 -31.02 35.51 -25.98
N GLY A 431 -29.78 35.07 -26.18
CA GLY A 431 -29.47 33.84 -26.94
C GLY A 431 -29.52 32.55 -26.12
N GLY A 432 -30.10 32.56 -24.92
CA GLY A 432 -30.11 31.40 -24.02
C GLY A 432 -28.75 31.08 -23.40
N GLY A 433 -28.61 29.85 -22.93
CA GLY A 433 -27.46 29.39 -22.15
C GLY A 433 -26.85 28.08 -22.68
N TRP A 434 -25.56 28.12 -23.00
CA TRP A 434 -24.77 26.94 -23.38
C TRP A 434 -23.99 26.38 -22.20
N GLY A 435 -24.12 25.09 -21.96
CA GLY A 435 -23.21 24.31 -21.13
C GLY A 435 -22.29 23.46 -21.99
N ILE A 436 -20.97 23.67 -21.90
CA ILE A 436 -19.98 22.93 -22.70
C ILE A 436 -19.05 22.11 -21.80
N ASP A 437 -19.20 20.79 -21.86
CA ASP A 437 -18.31 19.82 -21.22
C ASP A 437 -17.18 19.44 -22.20
N ILE A 438 -15.97 19.91 -21.91
CA ILE A 438 -14.75 19.58 -22.66
C ILE A 438 -14.12 18.35 -22.02
N GLY A 439 -14.69 17.19 -22.32
CA GLY A 439 -14.23 15.91 -21.80
C GLY A 439 -12.92 15.45 -22.46
N ALA A 440 -12.35 14.37 -21.93
CA ALA A 440 -11.12 13.79 -22.48
C ALA A 440 -11.33 12.98 -23.76
N SER A 441 -12.55 12.47 -24.03
CA SER A 441 -12.87 11.67 -25.23
C SER A 441 -13.76 12.39 -26.24
N SER A 442 -14.44 13.45 -25.81
CA SER A 442 -15.38 14.21 -26.65
C SER A 442 -15.69 15.57 -26.05
N LEU A 443 -16.09 16.50 -26.91
CA LEU A 443 -16.75 17.74 -26.53
C LEU A 443 -18.27 17.51 -26.55
N LYS A 444 -18.96 17.88 -25.48
CA LYS A 444 -20.42 17.81 -25.40
C LYS A 444 -20.98 19.17 -25.03
N ALA A 445 -22.01 19.61 -25.75
CA ALA A 445 -22.65 20.89 -25.48
C ALA A 445 -24.17 20.77 -25.48
N ILE A 446 -24.81 21.46 -24.53
CA ILE A 446 -26.26 21.60 -24.45
C ILE A 446 -26.61 23.07 -24.46
N HIS A 447 -27.62 23.42 -25.25
CA HIS A 447 -28.21 24.76 -25.30
C HIS A 447 -29.60 24.74 -24.69
N LEU A 448 -29.79 25.51 -23.63
CA LEU A 448 -31.07 25.75 -23.00
C LEU A 448 -31.58 27.14 -23.39
N THR A 449 -32.87 27.22 -23.68
CA THR A 449 -33.58 28.47 -23.91
C THR A 449 -34.86 28.51 -23.11
N ARG A 450 -35.46 29.70 -23.03
CA ARG A 450 -36.83 29.90 -22.56
C ARG A 450 -37.70 30.28 -23.73
N ASP A 451 -38.92 29.76 -23.74
CA ASP A 451 -39.95 30.27 -24.65
C ASP A 451 -40.55 31.59 -24.12
N ALA A 452 -41.59 32.08 -24.80
CA ALA A 452 -42.27 33.33 -24.46
C ALA A 452 -42.99 33.26 -23.09
N ASP A 453 -43.39 32.07 -22.65
CA ASP A 453 -44.05 31.82 -21.37
C ASP A 453 -43.04 31.61 -20.23
N GLY A 454 -41.75 31.52 -20.56
CA GLY A 454 -40.65 31.38 -19.60
C GLY A 454 -40.23 29.94 -19.33
N GLU A 455 -40.86 28.97 -20.00
CA GLU A 455 -40.60 27.54 -19.84
C GLU A 455 -39.29 27.14 -20.50
N LEU A 456 -38.56 26.23 -19.86
CA LEU A 456 -37.25 25.78 -20.33
C LEU A 456 -37.37 24.72 -21.42
N SER A 457 -36.53 24.84 -22.46
CA SER A 457 -36.40 23.81 -23.49
C SER A 457 -34.95 23.55 -23.87
N VAL A 458 -34.67 22.32 -24.34
CA VAL A 458 -33.36 21.95 -24.93
C VAL A 458 -33.45 22.17 -26.43
N GLU A 459 -32.85 23.26 -26.91
CA GLU A 459 -32.86 23.62 -28.34
C GLU A 459 -31.79 22.84 -29.12
N SER A 460 -30.63 22.62 -28.52
CA SER A 460 -29.51 21.97 -29.20
C SER A 460 -28.73 21.03 -28.29
N ILE A 461 -28.32 19.89 -28.85
CA ILE A 461 -27.37 18.95 -28.26
C ILE A 461 -26.29 18.67 -29.29
N VAL A 462 -25.04 18.84 -28.87
CA VAL A 462 -23.85 18.54 -29.67
C VAL A 462 -22.98 17.54 -28.91
N CYS A 463 -22.48 16.52 -29.61
CA CYS A 463 -21.49 15.57 -29.12
C CYS A 463 -20.46 15.32 -30.23
N LEU A 464 -19.24 15.78 -30.02
CA LEU A 464 -18.13 15.67 -30.97
C LEU A 464 -17.05 14.76 -30.37
N PRO A 465 -17.01 13.47 -30.72
CA PRO A 465 -15.93 12.58 -30.29
C PRO A 465 -14.59 13.01 -30.89
N TYR A 466 -13.51 12.85 -30.13
CA TYR A 466 -12.17 13.08 -30.65
C TYR A 466 -11.74 11.86 -31.46
N GLU A 467 -11.47 12.06 -32.74
CA GLU A 467 -11.06 11.00 -33.65
C GLU A 467 -9.55 10.76 -33.53
N ARG A 468 -9.14 9.54 -33.19
CA ARG A 468 -7.73 9.18 -33.02
C ARG A 468 -6.94 9.05 -34.33
N GLY A 469 -7.54 9.27 -35.49
CA GLY A 469 -6.85 9.09 -36.77
C GLY A 469 -7.36 9.97 -37.90
N GLY A 470 -6.45 10.80 -38.43
CA GLY A 470 -6.32 10.98 -39.87
C GLY A 470 -5.24 10.02 -40.38
N ASP A 471 -5.32 9.61 -41.64
CA ASP A 471 -4.42 8.70 -42.38
C ASP A 471 -3.08 8.38 -41.67
N VAL A 472 -2.90 7.09 -41.31
CA VAL A 472 -1.83 6.49 -40.47
C VAL A 472 -0.40 6.84 -40.92
N ARG A 473 -0.24 7.49 -42.07
CA ARG A 473 1.04 7.93 -42.64
C ARG A 473 1.47 9.35 -42.27
N SER A 474 0.62 10.18 -41.64
CA SER A 474 0.91 11.63 -41.52
C SER A 474 0.77 12.28 -40.15
N LYS A 475 0.18 11.62 -39.12
CA LYS A 475 0.13 12.16 -37.76
C LYS A 475 0.43 11.08 -36.71
N PRO A 476 1.32 11.34 -35.72
CA PRO A 476 1.47 10.43 -34.59
C PRO A 476 0.16 10.35 -33.80
N GLU A 477 -0.21 9.15 -33.34
CA GLU A 477 -1.35 8.96 -32.42
C GLU A 477 -1.09 9.76 -31.14
N LEU A 478 -1.80 10.88 -30.98
CA LEU A 478 -1.73 11.70 -29.78
C LEU A 478 -2.65 11.11 -28.69
N PRO A 479 -2.28 11.19 -27.40
CA PRO A 479 -3.19 10.83 -26.32
C PRO A 479 -4.51 11.61 -26.41
N LEU A 480 -5.64 10.96 -26.11
CA LEU A 480 -6.93 11.65 -26.07
C LEU A 480 -6.94 12.84 -25.10
N GLY A 481 -7.56 13.93 -25.54
CA GLY A 481 -7.69 15.17 -24.77
C GLY A 481 -6.48 16.11 -24.86
N THR A 482 -5.59 15.92 -25.83
CA THR A 482 -4.55 16.92 -26.15
C THR A 482 -5.16 18.22 -26.69
N PRO A 483 -4.43 19.35 -26.58
CA PRO A 483 -4.90 20.65 -27.06
C PRO A 483 -5.34 20.65 -28.53
N GLU A 484 -4.72 19.85 -29.39
CA GLU A 484 -5.03 19.77 -30.82
C GLU A 484 -6.44 19.21 -31.06
N TYR A 485 -6.79 18.08 -30.45
CA TYR A 485 -8.12 17.48 -30.59
C TYR A 485 -9.22 18.36 -30.01
N VAL A 486 -8.92 19.00 -28.87
CA VAL A 486 -9.84 19.95 -28.24
C VAL A 486 -10.07 21.16 -29.14
N GLY A 487 -9.00 21.73 -29.70
CA GLY A 487 -9.08 22.89 -30.61
C GLY A 487 -9.85 22.59 -31.89
N GLU A 488 -9.65 21.40 -32.48
CA GLU A 488 -10.41 20.94 -33.65
C GLU A 488 -11.90 20.79 -33.32
N ALA A 489 -12.24 20.14 -32.21
CA ALA A 489 -13.63 19.97 -31.80
C ALA A 489 -14.33 21.30 -31.48
N ILE A 490 -13.63 22.24 -30.86
CA ILE A 490 -14.15 23.60 -30.64
C ILE A 490 -14.34 24.34 -31.97
N GLY A 491 -13.41 24.19 -32.92
CA GLY A 491 -13.56 24.71 -34.28
C GLY A 491 -14.83 24.19 -34.95
N LYS A 492 -15.01 22.86 -35.02
CA LYS A 492 -16.21 22.20 -35.56
C LYS A 492 -17.49 22.61 -34.84
N PHE A 493 -17.44 22.80 -33.52
CA PHE A 493 -18.60 23.28 -32.77
C PHE A 493 -19.04 24.68 -33.21
N LEU A 494 -18.09 25.57 -33.50
CA LEU A 494 -18.31 26.97 -33.87
C LEU A 494 -18.65 27.20 -35.34
N GLU A 495 -18.33 26.27 -36.25
CA GLU A 495 -18.54 26.43 -37.71
C GLU A 495 -19.95 26.88 -38.09
N ASP A 496 -20.98 26.32 -37.43
CA ASP A 496 -22.38 26.59 -37.74
C ASP A 496 -23.12 27.36 -36.62
N ARG A 497 -22.40 27.98 -35.68
CA ARG A 497 -23.03 28.57 -34.46
C ARG A 497 -22.48 29.94 -34.11
N ASP A 498 -23.38 30.91 -33.99
CA ASP A 498 -23.10 32.19 -33.35
C ASP A 498 -23.54 32.14 -31.88
N LEU A 499 -22.58 32.28 -30.96
CA LEU A 499 -22.83 32.32 -29.51
C LEU A 499 -22.83 33.75 -28.96
N SER A 500 -22.72 34.78 -29.81
CA SER A 500 -22.50 36.18 -29.41
C SER A 500 -23.55 36.74 -28.44
N THR A 501 -24.78 36.26 -28.52
CA THR A 501 -25.91 36.67 -27.66
C THR A 501 -26.17 35.71 -26.50
N ALA A 502 -25.50 34.55 -26.46
CA ALA A 502 -25.71 33.50 -25.48
C ALA A 502 -24.74 33.60 -24.29
N ALA A 503 -25.18 33.15 -23.13
CA ALA A 503 -24.29 32.88 -21.99
C ALA A 503 -23.64 31.50 -22.18
N VAL A 504 -22.37 31.36 -21.83
CA VAL A 504 -21.62 30.10 -21.93
C VAL A 504 -21.02 29.77 -20.57
N THR A 505 -21.27 28.56 -20.09
CA THR A 505 -20.61 27.98 -18.92
C THR A 505 -19.85 26.73 -19.34
N ILE A 506 -18.57 26.67 -18.96
CA ILE A 506 -17.73 25.49 -19.15
C ILE A 506 -17.30 24.91 -17.82
N GLY A 507 -17.05 23.61 -17.82
CA GLY A 507 -16.69 22.89 -16.63
C GLY A 507 -15.19 22.57 -16.55
N ALA A 508 -14.59 22.82 -15.40
CA ALA A 508 -13.26 22.36 -15.04
C ALA A 508 -13.35 20.88 -14.62
N PRO A 509 -12.43 20.02 -15.11
CA PRO A 509 -12.33 18.63 -14.67
C PRO A 509 -12.31 18.53 -13.14
N GLY A 510 -13.11 17.62 -12.56
CA GLY A 510 -13.23 17.49 -11.11
C GLY A 510 -11.89 17.40 -10.37
N PRO A 511 -10.93 16.56 -10.82
CA PRO A 511 -9.61 16.45 -10.19
C PRO A 511 -8.73 17.71 -10.27
N TRP A 512 -9.07 18.69 -11.10
CA TRP A 512 -8.41 20.00 -11.12
C TRP A 512 -8.94 20.92 -10.02
N THR A 513 -10.03 20.53 -9.38
CA THR A 513 -10.67 21.28 -8.30
C THR A 513 -10.47 20.63 -6.94
N LEU A 514 -10.25 21.45 -5.92
CA LEU A 514 -10.19 21.08 -4.52
C LEU A 514 -11.49 21.52 -3.84
N SER A 515 -12.17 20.61 -3.14
CA SER A 515 -13.36 20.92 -2.36
C SER A 515 -13.13 20.76 -0.86
N ARG A 516 -13.70 21.68 -0.07
CA ARG A 516 -13.68 21.66 1.40
C ARG A 516 -15.01 22.14 1.94
N CYS A 517 -15.66 21.31 2.75
CA CYS A 517 -16.88 21.66 3.46
C CYS A 517 -16.54 22.08 4.90
N PHE A 518 -17.16 23.15 5.38
CA PHE A 518 -17.03 23.61 6.77
C PHE A 518 -18.25 24.45 7.15
N GLN A 519 -18.42 24.71 8.44
CA GLN A 519 -19.50 25.54 8.97
C GLN A 519 -18.93 26.84 9.54
N LEU A 520 -19.67 27.93 9.37
CA LEU A 520 -19.35 29.23 9.97
C LEU A 520 -20.52 29.71 10.83
N PRO A 521 -20.26 30.29 12.01
CA PRO A 521 -21.32 30.79 12.88
C PRO A 521 -22.08 31.95 12.21
N PHE A 522 -23.27 32.24 12.73
CA PHE A 522 -24.04 33.39 12.28
C PHE A 522 -23.31 34.70 12.61
N ILE A 523 -22.78 35.35 11.57
CA ILE A 523 -22.12 36.65 11.64
C ILE A 523 -22.63 37.54 10.53
N ASP A 524 -22.55 38.86 10.76
CA ASP A 524 -22.91 39.89 9.78
C ASP A 524 -22.32 39.57 8.40
N GLU A 525 -23.08 39.83 7.34
CA GLU A 525 -22.73 39.42 5.98
C GLU A 525 -21.34 39.91 5.52
N ALA A 526 -20.93 41.10 5.96
CA ALA A 526 -19.61 41.65 5.67
C ALA A 526 -18.47 40.85 6.36
N LYS A 527 -18.70 40.42 7.61
CA LYS A 527 -17.76 39.60 8.38
C LYS A 527 -17.74 38.15 7.90
N PHE A 528 -18.88 37.65 7.38
CA PHE A 528 -18.98 36.31 6.81
C PHE A 528 -18.02 36.11 5.64
N ASP A 529 -17.98 37.07 4.72
CA ASP A 529 -17.08 37.01 3.56
C ASP A 529 -15.60 37.04 3.97
N GLU A 530 -15.25 37.78 5.01
CA GLU A 530 -13.90 37.79 5.58
C GLU A 530 -13.56 36.48 6.28
N ALA A 531 -14.49 35.89 7.03
CA ALA A 531 -14.33 34.59 7.65
C ALA A 531 -14.11 33.49 6.62
N VAL A 532 -14.93 33.41 5.56
CA VAL A 532 -14.72 32.44 4.48
C VAL A 532 -13.35 32.60 3.83
N ARG A 533 -12.88 33.84 3.62
CA ARG A 533 -11.53 34.11 3.08
C ARG A 533 -10.42 33.65 4.03
N TYR A 534 -10.58 33.88 5.33
CA TYR A 534 -9.64 33.39 6.34
C TYR A 534 -9.57 31.86 6.30
N GLU A 535 -10.74 31.20 6.34
CA GLU A 535 -10.88 29.76 6.26
C GLU A 535 -10.30 29.17 4.96
N ALA A 536 -10.52 29.84 3.82
CA ALA A 536 -9.97 29.41 2.53
C ALA A 536 -8.43 29.40 2.53
N ARG A 537 -7.78 30.42 3.12
CA ARG A 537 -6.31 30.48 3.25
C ARG A 537 -5.76 29.33 4.08
N MET A 538 -6.49 28.88 5.09
CA MET A 538 -6.06 27.78 5.95
C MET A 538 -6.29 26.40 5.31
N ARG A 539 -7.29 26.26 4.43
CA ARG A 539 -7.70 24.97 3.85
C ARG A 539 -7.17 24.70 2.45
N ILE A 540 -6.73 25.72 1.71
CA ILE A 540 -6.17 25.60 0.37
C ILE A 540 -4.63 25.55 0.48
N PRO A 541 -3.98 24.45 0.07
CA PRO A 541 -2.52 24.30 0.12
C PRO A 541 -1.83 24.97 -1.08
N LEU A 542 -2.20 26.21 -1.41
CA LEU A 542 -1.63 27.02 -2.50
C LEU A 542 -1.53 28.48 -2.07
N GLU A 543 -0.57 29.20 -2.65
CA GLU A 543 -0.45 30.65 -2.48
C GLU A 543 -1.69 31.37 -3.06
N PRO A 544 -2.17 32.46 -2.42
CA PRO A 544 -3.37 33.18 -2.87
C PRO A 544 -3.36 33.62 -4.34
N GLU A 545 -2.20 33.94 -4.90
CA GLU A 545 -2.03 34.37 -6.30
C GLU A 545 -2.11 33.20 -7.30
N LYS A 546 -1.86 31.98 -6.84
CA LYS A 546 -1.82 30.75 -7.65
C LYS A 546 -3.14 29.97 -7.60
N VAL A 547 -4.17 30.52 -6.98
CA VAL A 547 -5.48 29.86 -6.83
C VAL A 547 -6.63 30.79 -7.19
N VAL A 548 -7.62 30.24 -7.90
CA VAL A 548 -8.95 30.81 -8.06
C VAL A 548 -9.92 29.95 -7.28
N PHE A 549 -10.72 30.55 -6.41
CA PHE A 549 -11.72 29.81 -5.65
C PHE A 549 -13.03 30.57 -5.58
N ASP A 550 -14.10 29.83 -5.35
CA ASP A 550 -15.42 30.35 -5.04
C ASP A 550 -16.13 29.40 -4.05
N ARG A 551 -17.32 29.76 -3.60
CA ARG A 551 -18.04 29.04 -2.55
C ARG A 551 -19.51 28.83 -2.89
N ILE A 552 -20.03 27.70 -2.46
CA ILE A 552 -21.47 27.43 -2.36
C ILE A 552 -21.86 27.63 -0.90
N ILE A 553 -22.94 28.38 -0.67
CA ILE A 553 -23.50 28.59 0.67
C ILE A 553 -24.86 27.88 0.69
N THR A 554 -25.06 26.98 1.64
CA THR A 554 -26.34 26.31 1.82
C THR A 554 -27.35 27.30 2.43
N PRO A 555 -28.55 27.48 1.85
CA PRO A 555 -29.61 28.28 2.47
C PRO A 555 -30.05 27.69 3.81
N LEU A 556 -30.42 28.54 4.76
CA LEU A 556 -31.03 28.09 6.02
C LEU A 556 -32.52 27.78 5.79
N PRO A 557 -33.06 26.69 6.34
CA PRO A 557 -34.51 26.51 6.46
C PRO A 557 -35.11 27.63 7.31
N GLU A 558 -36.29 28.14 6.94
CA GLU A 558 -36.97 29.26 7.62
C GLU A 558 -37.30 28.99 9.11
N GLU A 559 -37.37 27.71 9.52
CA GLU A 559 -37.79 27.27 10.87
C GLU A 559 -36.68 26.60 11.71
N THR A 560 -35.40 26.93 11.50
CA THR A 560 -34.31 26.28 12.26
C THR A 560 -33.46 27.23 13.10
N ASP A 561 -33.29 26.89 14.39
CA ASP A 561 -32.30 27.43 15.35
C ASP A 561 -30.85 26.99 14.97
N LEU A 562 -30.48 27.09 13.70
CA LEU A 562 -29.13 26.73 13.26
C LEU A 562 -28.16 27.87 13.55
N ASP A 563 -27.26 27.64 14.50
CA ASP A 563 -26.20 28.58 14.90
C ASP A 563 -25.11 28.79 13.82
N ALA A 564 -25.13 28.02 12.72
CA ALA A 564 -24.09 28.03 11.70
C ALA A 564 -24.60 27.78 10.27
N ARG A 565 -23.92 28.39 9.29
CA ARG A 565 -24.13 28.20 7.84
C ARG A 565 -23.09 27.25 7.27
N ALA A 566 -23.53 26.25 6.50
CA ALA A 566 -22.63 25.36 5.77
C ALA A 566 -22.06 26.05 4.52
N VAL A 567 -20.74 25.90 4.33
CA VAL A 567 -19.98 26.46 3.21
C VAL A 567 -19.21 25.34 2.53
N THR A 568 -19.41 25.20 1.22
CA THR A 568 -18.62 24.32 0.36
C THR A 568 -17.70 25.19 -0.49
N LEU A 569 -16.43 25.24 -0.11
CA LEU A 569 -15.37 25.94 -0.82
C LEU A 569 -14.86 25.08 -1.97
N VAL A 570 -14.77 25.64 -3.17
CA VAL A 570 -14.20 24.99 -4.35
C VAL A 570 -13.09 25.86 -4.94
N ALA A 571 -11.90 25.30 -5.04
CA ALA A 571 -10.70 25.98 -5.51
C ALA A 571 -10.09 25.27 -6.73
N CYS A 572 -9.44 26.02 -7.61
CA CYS A 572 -8.74 25.53 -8.80
C CYS A 572 -7.43 26.30 -8.96
N ALA A 573 -6.35 25.63 -9.36
CA ALA A 573 -5.08 26.28 -9.61
C ALA A 573 -5.20 27.27 -10.80
N SER A 574 -4.62 28.46 -10.68
CA SER A 574 -4.76 29.52 -11.68
C SER A 574 -4.30 29.09 -13.07
N ASN A 575 -3.26 28.25 -13.17
CA ASN A 575 -2.77 27.71 -14.44
C ASN A 575 -3.82 26.84 -15.17
N HIS A 576 -4.56 25.99 -14.44
CA HIS A 576 -5.64 25.19 -15.02
C HIS A 576 -6.78 26.08 -15.53
N VAL A 577 -7.11 27.15 -14.80
CA VAL A 577 -8.11 28.12 -15.23
C VAL A 577 -7.65 28.84 -16.50
N THR A 578 -6.39 29.27 -16.56
CA THR A 578 -5.80 29.85 -17.77
C THR A 578 -5.87 28.88 -18.96
N THR A 579 -5.50 27.61 -18.78
CA THR A 579 -5.63 26.59 -19.84
C THR A 579 -7.06 26.48 -20.38
N LEU A 580 -8.08 26.58 -19.51
CA LEU A 580 -9.48 26.56 -19.94
C LEU A 580 -9.90 27.83 -20.67
N GLN A 581 -9.38 28.99 -20.27
CA GLN A 581 -9.63 30.26 -20.96
C GLN A 581 -9.01 30.26 -22.36
N GLU A 582 -7.76 29.81 -22.49
CA GLU A 582 -7.04 29.69 -23.77
C GLU A 582 -7.80 28.83 -24.78
N ARG A 583 -8.39 27.71 -24.32
CA ARG A 583 -9.22 26.83 -25.17
C ARG A 583 -10.42 27.55 -25.78
N LEU A 584 -10.92 28.60 -25.14
CA LEU A 584 -12.14 29.29 -25.51
C LEU A 584 -11.89 30.72 -26.03
N GLU A 585 -10.65 31.11 -26.28
CA GLU A 585 -10.33 32.44 -26.84
C GLU A 585 -11.09 32.75 -28.14
N ARG A 586 -11.40 31.70 -28.92
CA ARG A 586 -12.15 31.81 -30.18
C ARG A 586 -13.67 31.86 -29.99
N VAL A 587 -14.18 31.53 -28.80
CA VAL A 587 -15.61 31.52 -28.49
C VAL A 587 -16.07 32.94 -28.16
N LYS A 588 -16.77 33.58 -29.10
CA LYS A 588 -17.41 34.87 -28.88
C LYS A 588 -18.78 34.65 -28.26
N CYS A 589 -18.97 35.08 -27.02
CA CYS A 589 -20.24 34.97 -26.31
C CYS A 589 -20.57 36.19 -25.45
N LYS A 590 -21.82 36.29 -24.99
CA LYS A 590 -22.28 37.39 -24.14
C LYS A 590 -21.60 37.39 -22.77
N SER A 591 -21.44 36.20 -22.21
CA SER A 591 -20.72 35.96 -20.96
C SER A 591 -20.11 34.56 -20.98
N LEU A 592 -18.88 34.45 -20.45
CA LEU A 592 -18.20 33.18 -20.27
C LEU A 592 -17.97 32.94 -18.78
N GLN A 593 -18.36 31.77 -18.29
CA GLN A 593 -18.16 31.31 -16.92
C GLN A 593 -17.41 29.98 -16.89
N ILE A 594 -16.56 29.80 -15.89
CA ILE A 594 -15.90 28.53 -15.58
C ILE A 594 -16.45 28.04 -14.24
N THR A 595 -16.90 26.80 -14.15
CA THR A 595 -17.35 26.15 -12.91
C THR A 595 -16.67 24.78 -12.77
N SER A 596 -17.00 24.00 -11.74
CA SER A 596 -16.51 22.62 -11.57
C SER A 596 -17.49 21.62 -12.21
N ASN A 597 -16.98 20.59 -12.89
CA ASN A 597 -17.80 19.48 -13.39
C ASN A 597 -18.60 18.81 -12.26
N CYS A 598 -18.02 18.71 -11.06
CA CYS A 598 -18.72 18.14 -9.92
C CYS A 598 -19.89 19.05 -9.46
N VAL A 599 -19.75 20.37 -9.55
CA VAL A 599 -20.84 21.31 -9.21
C VAL A 599 -21.91 21.32 -10.29
N ALA A 600 -21.53 21.19 -11.57
CA ALA A 600 -22.50 20.98 -12.64
C ALA A 600 -23.36 19.73 -12.38
N LEU A 601 -22.76 18.61 -11.98
CA LEU A 601 -23.49 17.40 -11.60
C LEU A 601 -24.37 17.59 -10.37
N LEU A 602 -23.94 18.40 -9.40
CA LEU A 602 -24.75 18.73 -8.23
C LEU A 602 -26.06 19.45 -8.62
N ASN A 603 -26.01 20.34 -9.62
CA ASN A 603 -27.21 20.98 -10.16
C ASN A 603 -28.17 19.97 -10.82
N VAL A 604 -27.64 18.90 -11.44
CA VAL A 604 -28.45 17.78 -11.94
C VAL A 604 -29.05 16.97 -10.80
N ALA A 605 -28.25 16.65 -9.78
CA ALA A 605 -28.70 15.90 -8.60
C ALA A 605 -29.91 16.58 -7.96
N ARG A 606 -29.86 17.90 -7.82
CA ARG A 606 -30.94 18.70 -7.26
C ARG A 606 -32.18 18.72 -8.15
N ALA A 607 -32.02 18.87 -9.47
CA ALA A 607 -33.13 18.78 -10.41
C ALA A 607 -33.83 17.41 -10.33
N LEU A 608 -33.07 16.32 -10.17
CA LEU A 608 -33.64 14.97 -10.00
C LEU A 608 -34.31 14.78 -8.62
N GLN A 609 -33.77 15.37 -7.55
CA GLN A 609 -34.40 15.35 -6.22
C GLN A 609 -35.71 16.13 -6.18
N ALA A 610 -35.79 17.29 -6.85
CA ALA A 610 -37.03 18.07 -6.94
C ALA A 610 -38.18 17.27 -7.59
N GLU A 611 -37.85 16.31 -8.45
CA GLU A 611 -38.81 15.39 -9.06
C GLU A 611 -39.19 14.19 -8.14
N SER A 612 -38.48 13.98 -7.02
CA SER A 612 -38.63 12.83 -6.11
C SER A 612 -38.48 13.26 -4.64
N ALA A 613 -39.58 13.69 -4.03
CA ALA A 613 -39.67 14.35 -2.71
C ALA A 613 -39.26 13.53 -1.46
N ALA A 614 -38.58 12.39 -1.60
CA ALA A 614 -38.45 11.39 -0.53
C ALA A 614 -37.04 11.18 0.05
N ALA A 615 -35.96 11.73 -0.52
CA ALA A 615 -34.59 11.35 -0.14
C ALA A 615 -33.80 12.39 0.67
N ASP A 616 -33.17 11.98 1.78
CA ASP A 616 -32.27 12.79 2.63
C ASP A 616 -31.02 13.26 1.86
N ALA A 617 -30.31 12.33 1.21
CA ALA A 617 -29.20 12.64 0.31
C ALA A 617 -29.15 11.71 -0.92
N VAL A 618 -28.78 12.28 -2.08
CA VAL A 618 -28.54 11.54 -3.32
C VAL A 618 -27.13 11.82 -3.82
N ALA A 619 -26.40 10.75 -4.16
CA ALA A 619 -25.05 10.84 -4.69
C ALA A 619 -25.02 10.54 -6.20
N LEU A 620 -24.66 11.52 -7.03
CA LEU A 620 -24.35 11.28 -8.44
C LEU A 620 -22.88 10.92 -8.60
N ILE A 621 -22.62 9.88 -9.40
CA ILE A 621 -21.28 9.38 -9.75
C ILE A 621 -21.19 9.37 -11.27
N ASP A 622 -20.46 10.33 -11.85
CA ASP A 622 -20.19 10.42 -13.28
C ASP A 622 -18.84 9.77 -13.60
N VAL A 623 -18.86 8.58 -14.20
CA VAL A 623 -17.65 7.90 -14.67
C VAL A 623 -17.37 8.34 -16.10
N GLY A 624 -16.45 9.30 -16.25
CA GLY A 624 -16.00 9.84 -17.52
C GLY A 624 -14.86 9.02 -18.15
N ALA A 625 -14.23 9.59 -19.18
CA ALA A 625 -13.14 8.93 -19.90
C ALA A 625 -11.83 8.85 -19.10
N LYS A 626 -11.43 9.93 -18.42
CA LYS A 626 -10.21 9.98 -17.57
C LYS A 626 -10.49 10.24 -16.09
N THR A 627 -11.70 10.67 -15.77
CA THR A 627 -12.05 11.17 -14.45
C THR A 627 -13.40 10.64 -14.01
N THR A 628 -13.55 10.43 -12.71
CA THR A 628 -14.84 10.16 -12.07
C THR A 628 -15.19 11.34 -11.18
N ASN A 629 -16.37 11.90 -11.33
CA ASN A 629 -16.86 13.03 -10.54
C ASN A 629 -17.98 12.54 -9.61
N VAL A 630 -17.89 12.87 -8.33
CA VAL A 630 -18.90 12.54 -7.32
C VAL A 630 -19.51 13.84 -6.79
N ALA A 631 -20.83 13.89 -6.72
CA ALA A 631 -21.59 15.01 -6.19
C ALA A 631 -22.71 14.50 -5.29
N VAL A 632 -22.76 14.98 -4.05
CA VAL A 632 -23.77 14.63 -3.05
C VAL A 632 -24.52 15.90 -2.66
N ALA A 633 -25.84 15.90 -2.84
CA ALA A 633 -26.73 16.98 -2.42
C ALA A 633 -27.63 16.49 -1.28
N HIS A 634 -27.75 17.29 -0.22
CA HIS A 634 -28.63 17.02 0.93
C HIS A 634 -29.13 18.34 1.55
N ALA A 635 -30.09 18.28 2.48
CA ALA A 635 -30.69 19.48 3.07
C ALA A 635 -29.67 20.40 3.78
N GLY A 636 -28.67 19.80 4.44
CA GLY A 636 -27.62 20.52 5.16
C GLY A 636 -26.46 21.03 4.29
N GLY A 637 -26.44 20.71 2.99
CA GLY A 637 -25.45 21.23 2.05
C GLY A 637 -25.03 20.26 0.96
N CYS A 638 -23.78 20.40 0.51
CA CYS A 638 -23.27 19.60 -0.58
C CYS A 638 -21.83 19.19 -0.41
N TRP A 639 -21.48 18.08 -1.02
CA TRP A 639 -20.13 17.54 -1.05
C TRP A 639 -19.78 17.12 -2.47
N VAL A 640 -18.57 17.47 -2.91
CA VAL A 640 -18.12 17.19 -4.27
C VAL A 640 -16.68 16.70 -4.28
N ARG A 641 -16.38 15.76 -5.18
CA ARG A 641 -15.04 15.16 -5.29
C ARG A 641 -14.75 14.70 -6.72
N GLY A 642 -13.57 15.04 -7.23
CA GLY A 642 -13.05 14.49 -8.48
C GLY A 642 -11.96 13.45 -8.24
N LEU A 643 -11.96 12.38 -9.05
CA LEU A 643 -11.00 11.28 -9.00
C LEU A 643 -10.33 11.09 -10.36
N TYR A 644 -9.02 10.80 -10.38
CA TYR A 644 -8.28 10.37 -11.58
C TYR A 644 -8.53 8.89 -11.91
N HIS A 645 -9.80 8.49 -11.95
CA HIS A 645 -10.22 7.15 -12.35
C HIS A 645 -11.24 7.30 -13.47
N GLY A 646 -10.90 6.87 -14.67
CA GLY A 646 -11.75 6.96 -15.84
C GLY A 646 -11.92 5.63 -16.56
N ALA A 647 -12.76 5.66 -17.59
CA ALA A 647 -12.93 4.53 -18.50
C ALA A 647 -11.63 4.14 -19.24
N ASP A 648 -10.66 5.04 -19.37
CA ASP A 648 -9.36 4.81 -20.00
C ASP A 648 -8.49 3.79 -19.25
N LEU A 649 -8.64 3.68 -17.93
CA LEU A 649 -7.95 2.65 -17.13
C LEU A 649 -8.38 1.24 -17.55
N PHE A 650 -9.62 1.07 -18.00
CA PHE A 650 -10.13 -0.19 -18.53
C PHE A 650 -9.56 -0.48 -19.93
N ASP A 651 -9.44 0.56 -20.76
CA ASP A 651 -8.79 0.45 -22.07
C ASP A 651 -7.31 0.05 -21.91
N HIS A 652 -6.62 0.66 -20.95
CA HIS A 652 -5.24 0.33 -20.62
C HIS A 652 -5.08 -1.13 -20.14
N ALA A 653 -6.01 -1.64 -19.34
CA ALA A 653 -6.01 -3.04 -18.91
C ALA A 653 -6.11 -4.00 -20.11
N LEU A 654 -6.97 -3.69 -21.08
CA LEU A 654 -7.10 -4.46 -22.32
C LEU A 654 -5.84 -4.36 -23.19
N VAL A 655 -5.28 -3.17 -23.39
CA VAL A 655 -4.02 -2.98 -24.13
C VAL A 655 -2.92 -3.85 -23.53
N LYS A 656 -2.74 -3.81 -22.21
CA LYS A 656 -1.68 -4.55 -21.51
C LYS A 656 -1.89 -6.07 -21.57
N GLN A 657 -3.10 -6.55 -21.28
CA GLN A 657 -3.37 -7.98 -21.16
C GLN A 657 -3.61 -8.68 -22.51
N ARG A 658 -4.14 -7.97 -23.51
CA ARG A 658 -4.47 -8.52 -24.83
C ARG A 658 -3.48 -8.11 -25.93
N GLN A 659 -2.55 -7.21 -25.63
CA GLN A 659 -1.54 -6.71 -26.58
C GLN A 659 -2.17 -6.13 -27.86
N ILE A 660 -3.25 -5.36 -27.70
CA ILE A 660 -3.97 -4.69 -28.79
C ILE A 660 -3.79 -3.16 -28.72
N GLY A 661 -4.03 -2.46 -29.83
CA GLY A 661 -4.00 -0.99 -29.87
C GLY A 661 -5.17 -0.34 -29.11
N TRP A 662 -5.02 0.94 -28.76
CA TRP A 662 -5.99 1.68 -27.95
C TRP A 662 -7.40 1.75 -28.55
N ASP A 663 -7.53 1.86 -29.87
CA ASP A 663 -8.83 1.89 -30.56
C ASP A 663 -9.53 0.54 -30.53
N ALA A 664 -8.75 -0.52 -30.69
CA ALA A 664 -9.26 -1.87 -30.55
C ALA A 664 -9.71 -2.14 -29.11
N ALA A 665 -8.95 -1.67 -28.11
CA ALA A 665 -9.31 -1.77 -26.70
C ALA A 665 -10.61 -1.01 -26.37
N GLU A 666 -10.74 0.25 -26.78
CA GLU A 666 -11.96 1.04 -26.55
C GLU A 666 -13.19 0.42 -27.22
N ARG A 667 -13.04 -0.05 -28.47
CA ARG A 667 -14.12 -0.74 -29.18
C ARG A 667 -14.48 -2.05 -28.49
N LEU A 668 -13.50 -2.86 -28.08
CA LEU A 668 -13.72 -4.12 -27.39
C LEU A 668 -14.41 -3.89 -26.03
N ARG A 669 -14.02 -2.84 -25.32
CA ARG A 669 -14.62 -2.44 -24.04
C ARG A 669 -16.11 -2.07 -24.19
N ARG A 670 -16.44 -1.31 -25.23
CA ARG A 670 -17.82 -0.89 -25.54
C ARG A 670 -18.66 -2.01 -26.15
N GLU A 671 -18.05 -2.90 -26.93
CA GLU A 671 -18.69 -3.96 -27.68
C GLU A 671 -18.10 -5.34 -27.33
N PRO A 672 -18.17 -5.78 -26.06
CA PRO A 672 -17.51 -7.01 -25.60
C PRO A 672 -18.01 -8.27 -26.31
N TRP A 673 -19.23 -8.24 -26.88
CA TRP A 673 -19.80 -9.34 -27.66
C TRP A 673 -19.07 -9.65 -28.96
N ARG A 674 -18.19 -8.75 -29.43
CA ARG A 674 -17.31 -9.01 -30.58
C ARG A 674 -16.18 -9.98 -30.26
N ASP A 675 -15.84 -10.15 -28.98
CA ASP A 675 -14.83 -11.12 -28.56
C ASP A 675 -15.35 -12.56 -28.73
N ALA A 676 -14.41 -13.49 -28.93
CA ALA A 676 -14.70 -14.90 -28.92
C ALA A 676 -15.18 -15.39 -27.54
N TRP A 677 -14.86 -14.69 -26.45
CA TRP A 677 -15.19 -15.03 -25.07
C TRP A 677 -15.49 -13.77 -24.23
N MET A 678 -16.77 -13.43 -24.06
CA MET A 678 -17.17 -12.25 -23.28
C MET A 678 -16.70 -12.33 -21.82
N HIS A 679 -16.70 -13.53 -21.24
CA HIS A 679 -16.24 -13.72 -19.85
C HIS A 679 -14.76 -13.33 -19.68
N GLU A 680 -13.90 -13.58 -20.67
CA GLU A 680 -12.47 -13.20 -20.59
C GLU A 680 -12.26 -11.69 -20.69
N VAL A 681 -13.18 -10.97 -21.36
CA VAL A 681 -13.17 -9.50 -21.40
C VAL A 681 -13.55 -8.97 -20.01
N ASP A 682 -14.64 -9.47 -19.44
CA ASP A 682 -15.07 -9.11 -18.08
C ASP A 682 -14.02 -9.46 -17.00
N GLU A 683 -13.37 -10.63 -17.09
CA GLU A 683 -12.26 -11.03 -16.20
C GLU A 683 -11.04 -10.09 -16.35
N CYS A 684 -10.73 -9.62 -17.57
CA CYS A 684 -9.64 -8.67 -17.79
C CYS A 684 -9.90 -7.30 -17.15
N LEU A 685 -11.16 -6.85 -17.18
CA LEU A 685 -11.61 -5.53 -16.71
C LEU A 685 -11.90 -5.51 -15.21
N ALA A 686 -12.07 -6.69 -14.62
CA ALA A 686 -12.42 -6.89 -13.23
C ALA A 686 -11.53 -6.15 -12.22
N PRO A 687 -10.18 -6.22 -12.30
CA PRO A 687 -9.32 -5.54 -11.33
C PRO A 687 -9.50 -4.02 -11.34
N THR A 688 -9.65 -3.42 -12.52
CA THR A 688 -9.87 -1.97 -12.67
C THR A 688 -11.21 -1.54 -12.08
N ALA A 689 -12.26 -2.36 -12.24
CA ALA A 689 -13.55 -2.09 -11.59
C ALA A 689 -13.45 -2.16 -10.06
N ASP A 690 -12.70 -3.14 -9.51
CA ASP A 690 -12.48 -3.26 -8.07
C ASP A 690 -11.64 -2.09 -7.52
N GLU A 691 -10.66 -1.60 -8.28
CA GLU A 691 -9.88 -0.40 -7.95
C GLU A 691 -10.76 0.86 -7.87
N LEU A 692 -11.61 1.09 -8.87
CA LEU A 692 -12.57 2.19 -8.87
C LEU A 692 -13.57 2.07 -7.71
N ALA A 693 -14.07 0.87 -7.43
CA ALA A 693 -14.94 0.62 -6.28
C ALA A 693 -14.27 1.02 -4.96
N ALA A 694 -13.03 0.58 -4.74
CA ALA A 694 -12.26 0.92 -3.55
C ALA A 694 -11.99 2.43 -3.45
N ALA A 695 -11.71 3.10 -4.58
CA ALA A 695 -11.54 4.55 -4.60
C ALA A 695 -12.82 5.29 -4.22
N LEU A 696 -13.98 4.87 -4.75
CA LEU A 696 -15.28 5.44 -4.39
C LEU A 696 -15.60 5.22 -2.90
N GLN A 697 -15.41 4.01 -2.38
CA GLN A 697 -15.61 3.68 -0.96
C GLN A 697 -14.77 4.60 -0.05
N ARG A 698 -13.48 4.77 -0.33
CA ARG A 698 -12.60 5.64 0.47
C ARG A 698 -13.07 7.09 0.50
N ASN A 699 -13.54 7.61 -0.64
CA ASN A 699 -13.98 9.00 -0.73
C ASN A 699 -15.38 9.21 -0.14
N LEU A 700 -16.29 8.25 -0.28
CA LEU A 700 -17.60 8.31 0.37
C LEU A 700 -17.49 8.12 1.89
N ALA A 701 -16.53 7.33 2.38
CA ALA A 701 -16.23 7.28 3.81
C ALA A 701 -15.81 8.65 4.37
N GLN A 702 -15.08 9.45 3.59
CA GLN A 702 -14.77 10.84 3.97
C GLN A 702 -16.04 11.69 4.10
N PHE A 703 -17.00 11.57 3.16
CA PHE A 703 -18.29 12.25 3.28
C PHE A 703 -19.02 11.88 4.58
N HIS A 704 -19.13 10.59 4.90
CA HIS A 704 -19.82 10.13 6.12
C HIS A 704 -19.11 10.57 7.42
N ASN A 705 -17.81 10.87 7.37
CA ASN A 705 -17.08 11.44 8.51
C ASN A 705 -17.29 12.96 8.64
N GLU A 706 -17.63 13.64 7.56
CA GLU A 706 -17.79 15.11 7.48
C GLU A 706 -19.26 15.56 7.56
N SER A 707 -20.22 14.64 7.41
CA SER A 707 -21.66 14.92 7.34
C SER A 707 -22.46 13.92 8.15
N VAL A 708 -23.56 14.39 8.75
CA VAL A 708 -24.57 13.56 9.42
C VAL A 708 -25.65 13.02 8.46
N ALA A 709 -25.67 13.50 7.22
CA ALA A 709 -26.66 13.09 6.23
C ALA A 709 -26.36 11.68 5.72
N THR A 710 -27.41 10.89 5.48
CA THR A 710 -27.27 9.52 4.99
C THR A 710 -27.57 9.47 3.49
N ILE A 711 -26.67 8.88 2.70
CA ILE A 711 -26.90 8.66 1.27
C ILE A 711 -27.91 7.53 1.11
N GLU A 712 -29.10 7.83 0.59
CA GLU A 712 -30.14 6.81 0.37
C GLU A 712 -29.93 6.04 -0.93
N GLN A 713 -29.29 6.67 -1.92
CA GLN A 713 -29.01 6.04 -3.20
C GLN A 713 -27.84 6.71 -3.92
N HIS A 714 -27.12 5.88 -4.67
CA HIS A 714 -26.08 6.27 -5.61
C HIS A 714 -26.62 6.18 -7.04
N LEU A 715 -26.41 7.23 -7.83
CA LEU A 715 -26.84 7.35 -9.22
C LEU A 715 -25.61 7.44 -10.14
N LEU A 716 -25.36 6.36 -10.88
CA LEU A 716 -24.24 6.21 -11.79
C LEU A 716 -24.59 6.78 -13.18
N CYS A 717 -23.71 7.61 -13.72
CA CYS A 717 -23.82 8.22 -15.05
C CYS A 717 -22.45 8.36 -15.71
N GLY A 718 -22.39 9.02 -16.88
CA GLY A 718 -21.18 9.12 -17.67
C GLY A 718 -20.99 7.98 -18.68
N GLY A 719 -20.01 8.15 -19.56
CA GLY A 719 -19.73 7.19 -20.63
C GLY A 719 -19.16 5.86 -20.13
N GLY A 720 -18.54 5.86 -18.95
CA GLY A 720 -18.04 4.68 -18.27
C GLY A 720 -19.08 3.93 -17.44
N ALA A 721 -20.28 4.49 -17.20
CA ALA A 721 -21.32 3.82 -16.41
C ALA A 721 -21.81 2.50 -17.03
N GLN A 722 -21.75 2.41 -18.37
CA GLN A 722 -22.17 1.23 -19.13
C GLN A 722 -21.06 0.18 -19.28
N GLN A 723 -19.96 0.36 -18.55
CA GLN A 723 -18.86 -0.59 -18.56
C GLN A 723 -19.35 -1.97 -18.10
N ILE A 724 -19.13 -2.99 -18.93
CA ILE A 724 -19.48 -4.37 -18.61
C ILE A 724 -18.91 -4.76 -17.24
N GLY A 725 -19.77 -5.33 -16.40
CA GLY A 725 -19.40 -5.79 -15.06
C GLY A 725 -19.26 -4.69 -14.00
N LEU A 726 -19.18 -3.40 -14.35
CA LEU A 726 -18.97 -2.30 -13.39
C LEU A 726 -20.12 -2.21 -12.38
N LEU A 727 -21.35 -2.03 -12.86
CA LEU A 727 -22.51 -1.93 -11.98
C LEU A 727 -22.64 -3.17 -11.09
N ARG A 728 -22.48 -4.38 -11.68
CA ARG A 728 -22.52 -5.67 -10.96
C ARG A 728 -21.44 -5.77 -9.87
N ARG A 729 -20.24 -5.23 -10.10
CA ARG A 729 -19.14 -5.25 -9.13
C ARG A 729 -19.30 -4.22 -8.04
N LEU A 730 -19.94 -3.10 -8.32
CA LEU A 730 -20.26 -2.09 -7.32
C LEU A 730 -21.46 -2.49 -6.46
N THR A 731 -22.39 -3.30 -6.96
CA THR A 731 -23.45 -3.92 -6.14
C THR A 731 -22.89 -5.04 -5.27
N THR A 732 -23.42 -5.22 -4.05
CA THR A 732 -23.10 -6.43 -3.26
C THR A 732 -23.62 -7.67 -4.00
N ALA A 733 -22.94 -8.80 -3.81
CA ALA A 733 -23.47 -10.06 -4.32
C ALA A 733 -24.58 -10.52 -3.37
N ASP A 734 -25.82 -10.59 -3.86
CA ASP A 734 -26.81 -11.53 -3.34
C ASP A 734 -26.30 -12.97 -3.54
#